data_AF-A0A538AAF6-F1
#
_entry.id   AF-A0A538AAF6-F1
#
_cell.length_a   1.000
_cell.length_b   1.000
_cell.length_c   1.000
_cell.angle_alpha   90.00
_cell.angle_beta   90.00
_cell.angle_gamma   90.00
#
_symmetry.space_group_name_H-M   'P 1'
#
loop_
_entity.id
_entity.type
_entity.pdbx_description
1 polymer ?
#
loop_
_entity_poly.entity_id
_entity_poly.type
_entity_poly.pdbx_seq_one_letter_code
_entity_poly.pdbx_strand_id
1 'polypeptide(L)'
;MRPASNVRSRRSRFSIVVVVLALAVSGVAVWRWRSGGTSPPAGSNGGSLASPGPSGSPGGGEPGPINTAFPGLTTFRGNATRDFYGSGPMPSNPHVLWRYPTTGGLCAKSNGSGIGFHAGTRVWCGTGWTGQPNVIPNARGGTEVRIGAFDRAYHFLNGLTGKPMRHDLATGDLAKGSATTDAQGYPLYYGGSRDNLLRVIALDRAKPTVLWSLDAMSAPNPTWNNDWDGAPLEVGDYLMEGGENSYFYIIKLNRRYGLNGLVQVNPKIVMLVPGWDPALLQAIGDDDISIENSPAFDAQRGIVYFANSGGLVQGWDVSDLLAGGTVYRQVFRFWDGDDTDATIVIDPQGDLIVARHIEESFNRTRSGPTDRSIGSLMKLDPRNPGNPVVWSVRAGSDLPDGGMLGTPAYDRGTIYALATDGELVAVEDQTGAVLWRMVGVFTKPTWTSPVAIGGDLLVGDCAGVLRNFDISDPSIQPRERWRVQLSGCIESTPAVWDGMIWVGTRGGSFEPDRRTQMFHLGTPVWQIVVRSLVVYLAVFVGFRLTGKRELGQMTIFDLVLILLIANAVQNAMVGQDVSLQGGLVAAAVLLVVNRLVAEARLRSPLVSRLFEGQPTVLVERGRLLSAHIHRQGLSEEDLWMALREHGIDRLEDVQLAVLETDGSISIVPTSAQTYRSHRPRARAIRKKS
;
A
#
# COMPACT_ATOMS: atom_id res chain seq x y z
N MET A 1 -48.04 -29.88 -53.38
CA MET A 1 -48.14 -28.70 -52.48
C MET A 1 -47.23 -28.93 -51.26
N ARG A 2 -47.04 -27.89 -50.42
CA ARG A 2 -46.33 -27.93 -49.12
C ARG A 2 -47.04 -28.81 -48.07
N PRO A 3 -46.45 -29.10 -46.88
CA PRO A 3 -45.02 -29.08 -46.49
C PRO A 3 -44.56 -30.38 -45.77
N ALA A 4 -43.26 -30.48 -45.44
CA ALA A 4 -42.74 -31.47 -44.49
C ALA A 4 -42.90 -31.03 -43.03
N SER A 5 -43.10 -31.99 -42.11
CA SER A 5 -43.13 -31.78 -40.65
C SER A 5 -41.90 -32.42 -40.00
N ASN A 6 -41.17 -31.65 -39.19
CA ASN A 6 -39.91 -32.11 -38.58
C ASN A 6 -39.82 -31.64 -37.12
N VAL A 7 -40.34 -32.46 -36.20
CA VAL A 7 -40.47 -32.11 -34.78
C VAL A 7 -39.24 -32.58 -33.99
N ARG A 8 -38.21 -31.72 -33.89
CA ARG A 8 -37.06 -31.97 -33.00
C ARG A 8 -37.41 -31.70 -31.53
N SER A 9 -36.97 -32.59 -30.65
CA SER A 9 -37.39 -32.64 -29.24
C SER A 9 -36.77 -31.53 -28.38
N ARG A 10 -37.57 -30.98 -27.46
CA ARG A 10 -37.22 -29.81 -26.62
C ARG A 10 -36.34 -30.17 -25.39
N ARG A 11 -35.49 -31.21 -25.47
CA ARG A 11 -34.72 -31.74 -24.32
C ARG A 11 -33.35 -31.08 -24.06
N SER A 12 -32.74 -30.40 -25.03
CA SER A 12 -31.31 -29.99 -24.95
C SER A 12 -30.95 -28.89 -23.95
N ARG A 13 -31.93 -28.14 -23.40
CA ARG A 13 -31.63 -27.03 -22.48
C ARG A 13 -31.27 -27.46 -21.05
N PHE A 14 -31.62 -28.67 -20.63
CA PHE A 14 -31.32 -29.16 -19.27
C PHE A 14 -29.85 -29.61 -19.14
N SER A 15 -29.26 -30.17 -20.20
CA SER A 15 -27.90 -30.70 -20.19
C SER A 15 -26.81 -29.64 -20.02
N ILE A 16 -27.00 -28.46 -20.62
CA ILE A 16 -25.94 -27.43 -20.71
C ILE A 16 -25.59 -26.87 -19.31
N VAL A 17 -26.59 -26.62 -18.45
CA VAL A 17 -26.37 -26.05 -17.11
C VAL A 17 -25.67 -27.05 -16.19
N VAL A 18 -26.03 -28.34 -16.27
CA VAL A 18 -25.40 -29.40 -15.47
C VAL A 18 -23.95 -29.65 -15.91
N VAL A 19 -23.65 -29.56 -17.20
CA VAL A 19 -22.29 -29.73 -17.74
C VAL A 19 -21.32 -28.64 -17.25
N VAL A 20 -21.78 -27.38 -17.12
CA VAL A 20 -20.93 -26.30 -16.58
C VAL A 20 -20.53 -26.55 -15.12
N LEU A 21 -21.47 -27.02 -14.29
CA LEU A 21 -21.18 -27.41 -12.89
C LEU A 21 -20.30 -28.66 -12.80
N ALA A 22 -20.50 -29.66 -13.66
CA ALA A 22 -19.69 -30.87 -13.66
C ALA A 22 -18.23 -30.61 -14.07
N LEU A 23 -18.00 -29.80 -15.10
CA LEU A 23 -16.66 -29.45 -15.58
C LEU A 23 -15.84 -28.66 -14.55
N ALA A 24 -16.49 -27.81 -13.75
CA ALA A 24 -15.85 -27.07 -12.66
C ALA A 24 -15.35 -27.99 -11.51
N VAL A 25 -15.90 -29.21 -11.38
CA VAL A 25 -15.51 -30.19 -10.35
C VAL A 25 -14.49 -31.21 -10.89
N SER A 26 -14.62 -31.64 -12.15
CA SER A 26 -13.77 -32.71 -12.72
C SER A 26 -12.31 -32.31 -12.99
N GLY A 27 -12.00 -31.01 -13.08
CA GLY A 27 -10.63 -30.52 -13.38
C GLY A 27 -9.57 -30.88 -12.33
N VAL A 28 -9.96 -31.29 -11.13
CA VAL A 28 -9.07 -31.54 -9.99
C VAL A 28 -8.36 -32.91 -10.06
N ALA A 29 -8.87 -33.86 -10.85
CA ALA A 29 -8.50 -35.28 -10.72
C ALA A 29 -7.28 -35.75 -11.56
N VAL A 30 -6.82 -34.98 -12.56
CA VAL A 30 -5.91 -35.50 -13.61
C VAL A 30 -4.46 -35.01 -13.47
N TRP A 31 -4.21 -33.87 -12.81
CA TRP A 31 -2.85 -33.28 -12.71
C TRP A 31 -1.99 -33.90 -11.58
N ARG A 32 -1.99 -35.24 -11.45
CA ARG A 32 -1.20 -35.93 -10.42
C ARG A 32 -0.45 -37.18 -10.88
N TRP A 33 -0.16 -37.30 -12.18
CA TRP A 33 0.70 -38.38 -12.68
C TRP A 33 1.55 -37.99 -13.90
N ARG A 34 2.73 -37.40 -13.64
CA ARG A 34 3.99 -37.53 -14.41
C ARG A 34 5.06 -36.56 -13.87
N SER A 35 6.03 -37.10 -13.16
CA SER A 35 7.30 -36.44 -12.79
C SER A 35 8.45 -37.39 -13.12
N GLY A 36 9.57 -36.88 -13.64
CA GLY A 36 10.74 -37.70 -13.96
C GLY A 36 11.83 -37.00 -14.77
N GLY A 37 13.02 -36.89 -14.18
CA GLY A 37 14.28 -36.48 -14.82
C GLY A 37 14.48 -34.97 -15.03
N THR A 38 15.71 -34.44 -15.08
CA THR A 38 17.03 -35.00 -14.70
C THR A 38 18.02 -33.83 -14.55
N SER A 39 18.98 -33.92 -13.61
CA SER A 39 19.93 -32.83 -13.31
C SER A 39 21.26 -32.95 -14.08
N PRO A 40 21.83 -31.85 -14.61
CA PRO A 40 23.24 -31.73 -14.99
C PRO A 40 24.14 -31.32 -13.80
N PRO A 41 25.48 -31.45 -13.90
CA PRO A 41 26.41 -31.30 -12.77
C PRO A 41 26.91 -29.85 -12.54
N ALA A 42 27.49 -29.63 -11.35
CA ALA A 42 28.14 -28.38 -10.98
C ALA A 42 29.58 -28.29 -11.52
N GLY A 43 30.01 -27.08 -11.90
CA GLY A 43 31.40 -26.75 -12.21
C GLY A 43 31.98 -25.79 -11.17
N SER A 44 33.08 -26.15 -10.54
CA SER A 44 33.81 -25.32 -9.59
C SER A 44 34.99 -24.62 -10.26
N ASN A 45 35.19 -23.33 -10.00
CA ASN A 45 36.51 -22.70 -10.01
C ASN A 45 36.52 -21.53 -9.03
N GLY A 46 37.60 -21.41 -8.24
CA GLY A 46 37.82 -20.29 -7.34
C GLY A 46 38.88 -19.35 -7.93
N GLY A 47 38.72 -18.05 -7.68
CA GLY A 47 39.72 -17.04 -7.99
C GLY A 47 39.70 -15.95 -6.92
N SER A 48 40.81 -15.77 -6.22
CA SER A 48 40.98 -14.68 -5.26
C SER A 48 41.32 -13.38 -5.99
N LEU A 49 40.58 -12.30 -5.71
CA LEU A 49 40.93 -10.94 -6.14
C LEU A 49 41.00 -10.03 -4.91
N ALA A 50 41.93 -9.07 -4.96
CA ALA A 50 42.26 -8.19 -3.85
C ALA A 50 41.40 -6.92 -3.83
N SER A 51 41.32 -6.27 -2.66
CA SER A 51 40.50 -5.09 -2.41
C SER A 51 40.93 -3.85 -3.20
N PRO A 52 40.00 -3.19 -3.93
CA PRO A 52 40.06 -1.76 -4.23
C PRO A 52 39.58 -0.93 -3.01
N GLY A 53 39.95 0.35 -2.96
CA GLY A 53 39.40 1.31 -2.00
C GLY A 53 38.01 1.84 -2.40
N PRO A 54 37.39 2.71 -1.58
CA PRO A 54 36.09 3.31 -1.89
C PRO A 54 36.19 4.27 -3.08
N SER A 55 35.83 3.80 -4.27
CA SER A 55 35.86 4.57 -5.51
C SER A 55 34.54 5.30 -5.77
N GLY A 56 34.32 6.42 -5.08
CA GLY A 56 33.48 7.49 -5.65
C GLY A 56 34.20 8.06 -6.87
N SER A 57 33.55 8.09 -8.04
CA SER A 57 34.20 8.47 -9.31
C SER A 57 33.89 9.92 -9.71
N PRO A 58 34.83 10.87 -9.59
CA PRO A 58 34.65 12.23 -10.10
C PRO A 58 34.83 12.23 -11.63
N GLY A 59 33.74 11.96 -12.35
CA GLY A 59 33.70 12.12 -13.82
C GLY A 59 32.73 11.17 -14.54
N GLY A 60 31.47 11.60 -14.69
CA GLY A 60 30.55 11.14 -15.74
C GLY A 60 30.12 9.66 -15.75
N GLY A 61 30.49 8.88 -14.72
CA GLY A 61 29.99 7.51 -14.54
C GLY A 61 28.60 7.48 -13.90
N GLU A 62 27.88 6.38 -14.07
CA GLU A 62 26.64 6.13 -13.32
C GLU A 62 26.95 6.00 -11.81
N PRO A 63 26.05 6.45 -10.91
CA PRO A 63 26.23 6.31 -9.48
C PRO A 63 26.41 4.85 -9.05
N GLY A 64 27.43 4.58 -8.23
CA GLY A 64 27.75 3.24 -7.73
C GLY A 64 27.29 3.00 -6.29
N PRO A 65 27.18 1.73 -5.84
CA PRO A 65 26.94 1.38 -4.44
C PRO A 65 28.11 1.78 -3.53
N ILE A 66 27.83 2.03 -2.25
CA ILE A 66 28.87 2.31 -1.23
C ILE A 66 29.76 1.09 -0.88
N ASN A 67 29.38 -0.12 -1.31
CA ASN A 67 30.02 -1.36 -0.90
C ASN A 67 31.43 -1.49 -1.47
N THR A 68 32.39 -1.82 -0.61
CA THR A 68 33.77 -2.14 -1.01
C THR A 68 34.06 -3.64 -1.05
N ALA A 69 33.20 -4.47 -0.46
CA ALA A 69 33.44 -5.91 -0.31
C ALA A 69 32.52 -6.84 -1.15
N PHE A 70 31.32 -6.40 -1.56
CA PHE A 70 30.34 -7.22 -2.30
C PHE A 70 29.30 -6.37 -3.05
N PRO A 71 28.75 -6.82 -4.19
CA PRO A 71 27.66 -6.11 -4.87
C PRO A 71 26.34 -6.22 -4.08
N GLY A 72 25.53 -5.16 -4.06
CA GLY A 72 24.19 -5.17 -3.46
C GLY A 72 23.66 -3.77 -3.11
N LEU A 73 22.36 -3.68 -2.83
CA LEU A 73 21.70 -2.49 -2.30
C LEU A 73 21.66 -2.59 -0.77
N THR A 74 22.55 -1.86 -0.09
CA THR A 74 22.89 -2.05 1.34
C THR A 74 22.38 -0.96 2.26
N THR A 75 21.92 0.16 1.75
CA THR A 75 21.30 1.25 2.52
C THR A 75 20.20 1.90 1.67
N PHE A 76 19.40 2.79 2.25
CA PHE A 76 18.44 3.59 1.49
C PHE A 76 19.15 4.38 0.39
N ARG A 77 18.67 4.29 -0.85
CA ARG A 77 19.34 4.85 -2.04
C ARG A 77 20.81 4.42 -2.21
N GLY A 78 21.19 3.27 -1.65
CA GLY A 78 22.35 2.45 -2.03
C GLY A 78 23.76 3.01 -1.86
N ASN A 79 23.92 4.33 -1.68
CA ASN A 79 25.21 4.99 -1.58
C ASN A 79 25.18 6.25 -0.67
N ALA A 80 26.33 6.92 -0.54
CA ALA A 80 26.48 8.09 0.32
C ALA A 80 25.74 9.34 -0.18
N THR A 81 25.68 9.53 -1.49
CA THR A 81 25.05 10.67 -2.19
C THR A 81 23.53 10.52 -2.37
N ARG A 82 23.00 9.32 -2.05
CA ARG A 82 21.58 8.92 -2.14
C ARG A 82 21.01 8.97 -3.57
N ASP A 83 21.87 8.77 -4.57
CA ASP A 83 21.58 8.77 -6.01
C ASP A 83 21.73 7.40 -6.70
N PHE A 84 21.93 6.30 -5.95
CA PHE A 84 22.00 4.94 -6.51
C PHE A 84 20.77 4.08 -6.18
N TYR A 85 20.06 3.61 -7.19
CA TYR A 85 18.75 2.96 -7.01
C TYR A 85 18.76 1.42 -7.06
N GLY A 86 19.94 0.81 -7.27
CA GLY A 86 20.12 -0.63 -7.47
C GLY A 86 20.54 -0.98 -8.90
N SER A 87 20.77 -2.27 -9.19
CA SER A 87 21.21 -2.71 -10.52
C SER A 87 20.04 -3.01 -11.46
N GLY A 88 20.21 -2.61 -12.73
CA GLY A 88 19.36 -3.05 -13.83
C GLY A 88 19.66 -4.48 -14.29
N PRO A 89 18.98 -4.98 -15.34
CA PRO A 89 17.92 -4.29 -16.08
C PRO A 89 16.60 -4.25 -15.30
N MET A 90 15.77 -3.24 -15.56
CA MET A 90 14.38 -3.25 -15.09
C MET A 90 13.61 -4.44 -15.72
N PRO A 91 12.79 -5.19 -14.96
CA PRO A 91 11.92 -6.21 -15.53
C PRO A 91 10.97 -5.62 -16.57
N SER A 92 10.85 -6.24 -17.76
CA SER A 92 10.04 -5.69 -18.86
C SER A 92 8.55 -6.07 -18.83
N ASN A 93 8.14 -7.03 -18.00
CA ASN A 93 6.74 -7.46 -17.85
C ASN A 93 6.57 -8.34 -16.58
N PRO A 94 5.88 -7.89 -15.50
CA PRO A 94 5.94 -8.63 -14.23
C PRO A 94 4.59 -9.21 -13.60
N HIS A 95 4.67 -10.05 -12.54
CA HIS A 95 3.69 -10.84 -11.72
C HIS A 95 4.24 -11.30 -10.37
N VAL A 96 3.45 -11.28 -9.29
CA VAL A 96 3.99 -11.60 -7.96
C VAL A 96 4.40 -13.08 -7.84
N LEU A 97 5.72 -13.32 -7.75
CA LEU A 97 6.41 -14.61 -7.63
C LEU A 97 6.18 -15.26 -6.26
N TRP A 98 6.21 -14.45 -5.20
CA TRP A 98 6.00 -14.86 -3.81
C TRP A 98 5.46 -13.70 -2.99
N ARG A 99 4.83 -14.01 -1.86
CA ARG A 99 4.38 -13.02 -0.86
C ARG A 99 4.94 -13.40 0.50
N TYR A 100 5.61 -12.48 1.18
CA TYR A 100 5.99 -12.64 2.58
C TYR A 100 5.22 -11.68 3.50
N PRO A 101 4.65 -12.16 4.61
CA PRO A 101 4.38 -13.57 4.90
C PRO A 101 3.29 -14.09 3.95
N THR A 102 3.17 -15.41 3.82
CA THR A 102 2.08 -16.02 3.03
C THR A 102 0.70 -15.79 3.65
N THR A 103 0.67 -15.49 4.96
CA THR A 103 -0.50 -15.14 5.79
C THR A 103 -0.01 -14.38 7.01
N GLY A 104 -0.67 -13.30 7.44
CA GLY A 104 -0.39 -12.65 8.75
C GLY A 104 -0.17 -11.14 8.70
N GLY A 105 0.06 -10.56 7.51
CA GLY A 105 -0.06 -9.12 7.29
C GLY A 105 1.08 -8.23 7.80
N LEU A 106 2.16 -8.78 8.39
CA LEU A 106 3.20 -8.01 9.08
C LEU A 106 2.58 -6.95 10.03
N CYS A 107 1.61 -7.38 10.84
CA CYS A 107 0.78 -6.47 11.64
C CYS A 107 1.13 -6.49 13.14
N ALA A 108 1.30 -5.31 13.74
CA ALA A 108 1.23 -5.12 15.19
C ALA A 108 0.38 -3.91 15.57
N LYS A 109 0.04 -3.84 16.87
CA LYS A 109 -0.46 -2.62 17.49
C LYS A 109 0.72 -1.76 17.91
N SER A 110 0.62 -0.46 17.68
CA SER A 110 1.55 0.54 18.20
C SER A 110 0.79 1.77 18.64
N ASN A 111 1.31 2.47 19.65
CA ASN A 111 0.76 3.74 20.11
C ASN A 111 1.36 4.87 19.27
N GLY A 112 0.55 5.75 18.70
CA GLY A 112 1.06 7.05 18.25
C GLY A 112 1.59 7.86 19.45
N SER A 113 2.44 8.85 19.20
CA SER A 113 3.21 9.66 20.15
C SER A 113 2.38 10.47 21.19
N GLY A 114 1.06 10.31 21.22
CA GLY A 114 0.16 11.00 22.14
C GLY A 114 -0.22 12.43 21.73
N ILE A 115 0.47 12.98 20.72
CA ILE A 115 0.27 14.32 20.17
C ILE A 115 -0.49 14.24 18.83
N GLY A 116 -1.28 15.27 18.52
CA GLY A 116 -1.87 15.51 17.20
C GLY A 116 -2.77 14.39 16.66
N PHE A 117 -2.87 14.33 15.32
CA PHE A 117 -3.74 13.40 14.59
C PHE A 117 -3.36 11.93 14.72
N HIS A 118 -2.27 11.59 15.42
CA HIS A 118 -1.76 10.22 15.57
C HIS A 118 -2.11 9.58 16.92
N ALA A 119 -2.69 10.33 17.85
CA ALA A 119 -3.03 9.85 19.19
C ALA A 119 -3.84 8.52 19.20
N GLY A 120 -3.45 7.63 20.13
CA GLY A 120 -4.10 6.34 20.39
C GLY A 120 -3.39 5.12 19.79
N THR A 121 -3.83 3.92 20.17
CA THR A 121 -3.28 2.65 19.66
C THR A 121 -3.86 2.33 18.29
N ARG A 122 -3.00 2.24 17.27
CA ARG A 122 -3.37 1.86 15.90
C ARG A 122 -2.79 0.50 15.54
N VAL A 123 -3.42 -0.20 14.61
CA VAL A 123 -2.83 -1.39 13.96
C VAL A 123 -2.10 -0.90 12.72
N TRP A 124 -0.81 -1.23 12.64
CA TRP A 124 0.05 -0.97 11.48
C TRP A 124 0.38 -2.33 10.86
N CYS A 125 0.32 -2.42 9.54
CA CYS A 125 0.54 -3.66 8.78
C CYS A 125 1.49 -3.40 7.61
N GLY A 126 2.42 -4.33 7.35
CA GLY A 126 3.35 -4.26 6.22
C GLY A 126 4.69 -3.61 6.56
N THR A 127 5.17 -2.81 5.62
CA THR A 127 6.41 -2.02 5.69
C THR A 127 6.07 -0.54 5.44
N GLY A 128 6.73 0.37 6.16
CA GLY A 128 6.49 1.80 6.03
C GLY A 128 7.26 2.50 4.91
N TRP A 129 7.14 3.83 4.91
CA TRP A 129 8.16 4.74 4.39
C TRP A 129 9.36 4.79 5.37
N THR A 130 10.59 5.06 4.92
CA THR A 130 11.07 4.88 3.54
C THR A 130 11.16 3.38 3.17
N GLY A 131 11.36 2.52 4.18
CA GLY A 131 11.20 1.07 4.14
C GLY A 131 11.84 0.32 2.96
N GLN A 132 12.94 0.81 2.40
CA GLN A 132 13.57 0.22 1.23
C GLN A 132 14.26 -1.10 1.58
N PRO A 133 13.99 -2.19 0.83
CA PRO A 133 14.62 -3.48 1.09
C PRO A 133 16.12 -3.45 0.83
N ASN A 134 16.89 -3.97 1.78
CA ASN A 134 18.28 -4.34 1.50
C ASN A 134 18.30 -5.57 0.60
N VAL A 135 19.11 -5.53 -0.45
CA VAL A 135 19.28 -6.63 -1.41
C VAL A 135 20.73 -7.03 -1.42
N ILE A 136 21.02 -8.22 -0.89
CA ILE A 136 22.37 -8.75 -0.67
C ILE A 136 22.58 -9.99 -1.55
N PRO A 137 23.02 -9.81 -2.81
CA PRO A 137 23.63 -10.88 -3.61
C PRO A 137 24.72 -11.61 -2.83
N ASN A 138 24.76 -12.93 -2.92
CA ASN A 138 25.81 -13.76 -2.35
C ASN A 138 26.68 -14.40 -3.45
N ALA A 139 27.95 -14.64 -3.13
CA ALA A 139 28.95 -15.21 -4.04
C ALA A 139 28.67 -16.65 -4.51
N ARG A 140 27.50 -17.23 -4.20
CA ARG A 140 27.03 -18.55 -4.66
C ARG A 140 25.80 -18.45 -5.56
N GLY A 141 25.43 -17.25 -6.04
CA GLY A 141 24.35 -17.04 -7.01
C GLY A 141 22.94 -17.01 -6.42
N GLY A 142 22.80 -16.71 -5.12
CA GLY A 142 21.51 -16.41 -4.50
C GLY A 142 21.48 -15.01 -3.89
N THR A 143 20.30 -14.56 -3.47
CA THR A 143 20.10 -13.23 -2.87
C THR A 143 19.43 -13.37 -1.51
N GLU A 144 19.97 -12.68 -0.51
CA GLU A 144 19.31 -12.45 0.77
C GLU A 144 18.69 -11.05 0.75
N VAL A 145 17.39 -10.93 1.02
CA VAL A 145 16.65 -9.66 1.07
C VAL A 145 16.27 -9.39 2.52
N ARG A 146 16.52 -8.18 3.01
CA ARG A 146 16.27 -7.80 4.41
C ARG A 146 15.34 -6.61 4.50
N ILE A 147 14.36 -6.68 5.40
CA ILE A 147 13.33 -5.67 5.61
C ILE A 147 13.09 -5.45 7.10
N GLY A 148 12.82 -4.21 7.50
CA GLY A 148 12.09 -3.89 8.73
C GLY A 148 10.59 -3.94 8.47
N ALA A 149 9.80 -4.30 9.48
CA ALA A 149 8.36 -4.49 9.34
C ALA A 149 7.55 -4.06 10.58
N PHE A 150 6.26 -3.84 10.35
CA PHE A 150 5.30 -3.39 11.34
C PHE A 150 4.76 -4.50 12.27
N ASP A 151 5.17 -5.76 12.12
CA ASP A 151 4.99 -6.81 13.14
C ASP A 151 6.04 -6.76 14.26
N ARG A 152 6.88 -5.71 14.27
CA ARG A 152 7.97 -5.48 15.25
C ARG A 152 9.13 -6.45 15.04
N ALA A 153 9.58 -6.57 13.78
CA ALA A 153 10.70 -7.42 13.42
C ALA A 153 11.52 -6.88 12.25
N TYR A 154 12.76 -7.36 12.15
CA TYR A 154 13.51 -7.42 10.90
C TYR A 154 13.56 -8.86 10.39
N HIS A 155 13.24 -9.04 9.11
CA HIS A 155 13.21 -10.34 8.43
C HIS A 155 14.39 -10.51 7.49
N PHE A 156 14.84 -11.75 7.33
CA PHE A 156 15.97 -12.13 6.48
C PHE A 156 15.49 -13.20 5.49
N LEU A 157 15.12 -12.80 4.28
CA LEU A 157 14.38 -13.60 3.31
C LEU A 157 15.25 -14.03 2.13
N ASN A 158 14.93 -15.15 1.51
CA ASN A 158 15.51 -15.56 0.24
C ASN A 158 14.84 -14.80 -0.92
N GLY A 159 15.59 -13.94 -1.62
CA GLY A 159 15.06 -13.04 -2.66
C GLY A 159 14.30 -13.73 -3.80
N LEU A 160 14.60 -15.00 -4.09
CA LEU A 160 13.93 -15.78 -5.13
C LEU A 160 12.67 -16.52 -4.65
N THR A 161 12.52 -16.80 -3.35
CA THR A 161 11.47 -17.71 -2.84
C THR A 161 10.67 -17.19 -1.63
N GLY A 162 11.03 -16.05 -1.04
CA GLY A 162 10.34 -15.46 0.11
C GLY A 162 10.48 -16.23 1.42
N LYS A 163 11.25 -17.32 1.44
CA LYS A 163 11.46 -18.13 2.64
C LYS A 163 12.49 -17.47 3.56
N PRO A 164 12.27 -17.45 4.90
CA PRO A 164 13.30 -17.05 5.85
C PRO A 164 14.60 -17.84 5.66
N MET A 165 15.72 -17.12 5.61
CA MET A 165 17.09 -17.64 5.58
C MET A 165 17.76 -17.63 6.96
N ARG A 166 17.22 -16.86 7.91
CA ARG A 166 17.69 -16.74 9.29
C ARG A 166 16.48 -16.68 10.22
N HIS A 167 16.72 -16.71 11.53
CA HIS A 167 15.72 -16.22 12.48
C HIS A 167 15.53 -14.70 12.31
N ASP A 168 14.31 -14.22 12.50
CA ASP A 168 13.99 -12.80 12.54
C ASP A 168 14.59 -12.14 13.79
N LEU A 169 14.82 -10.82 13.74
CA LEU A 169 15.16 -10.03 14.92
C LEU A 169 13.91 -9.27 15.38
N ALA A 170 13.33 -9.68 16.51
CA ALA A 170 12.22 -8.95 17.11
C ALA A 170 12.67 -7.64 17.78
N THR A 171 11.81 -6.62 17.69
CA THR A 171 11.92 -5.32 18.34
C THR A 171 10.75 -5.13 19.31
N GLY A 172 10.83 -4.12 20.19
CA GLY A 172 9.78 -3.79 21.15
C GLY A 172 8.53 -3.19 20.49
N ASP A 173 8.71 -2.42 19.41
CA ASP A 173 7.65 -1.90 18.54
C ASP A 173 8.14 -1.73 17.07
N LEU A 174 7.32 -1.17 16.19
CA LEU A 174 7.48 -1.18 14.73
C LEU A 174 8.90 -0.85 14.23
N ALA A 175 9.41 -1.58 13.23
CA ALA A 175 10.53 -1.13 12.42
C ALA A 175 9.98 -0.38 11.17
N LYS A 176 9.97 0.96 11.22
CA LYS A 176 9.54 1.86 10.11
C LYS A 176 10.63 1.95 9.02
N GLY A 177 11.80 2.42 9.40
CA GLY A 177 12.88 2.84 8.50
C GLY A 177 13.59 1.75 7.69
N SER A 178 14.37 2.21 6.71
CA SER A 178 15.26 1.36 5.92
C SER A 178 16.53 1.06 6.73
N ALA A 179 16.81 -0.19 7.10
CA ALA A 179 18.07 -0.54 7.77
C ALA A 179 19.27 -0.58 6.79
N THR A 180 20.50 -0.61 7.33
CA THR A 180 21.75 -0.65 6.55
C THR A 180 22.57 -1.91 6.83
N THR A 181 23.08 -2.54 5.78
CA THR A 181 24.10 -3.61 5.83
C THR A 181 25.50 -3.02 5.71
N ASP A 182 26.44 -3.57 6.47
CA ASP A 182 27.85 -3.21 6.47
C ASP A 182 28.49 -3.29 5.06
N ALA A 183 28.90 -2.15 4.53
CA ALA A 183 29.46 -1.94 3.19
C ALA A 183 30.87 -2.54 3.05
N GLN A 184 31.60 -2.67 4.17
CA GLN A 184 32.93 -3.30 4.25
C GLN A 184 32.88 -4.82 4.40
N GLY A 185 31.69 -5.42 4.48
CA GLY A 185 31.52 -6.87 4.51
C GLY A 185 31.78 -7.52 5.87
N TYR A 186 31.79 -6.75 6.96
CA TYR A 186 31.54 -7.38 8.27
C TYR A 186 30.12 -7.97 8.28
N PRO A 187 29.85 -9.03 9.06
CA PRO A 187 28.53 -9.64 9.15
C PRO A 187 27.58 -8.83 10.06
N LEU A 188 27.52 -7.51 9.85
CA LEU A 188 26.81 -6.51 10.65
C LEU A 188 25.61 -5.92 9.89
N TYR A 189 24.63 -5.43 10.65
CA TYR A 189 23.40 -4.80 10.18
C TYR A 189 23.01 -3.72 11.20
N TYR A 190 22.57 -2.56 10.71
CA TYR A 190 22.35 -1.33 11.47
C TYR A 190 20.92 -0.85 11.24
N GLY A 191 20.21 -0.48 12.30
CA GLY A 191 18.84 0.03 12.15
C GLY A 191 18.17 0.31 13.49
N GLY A 192 17.15 1.16 13.46
CA GLY A 192 16.32 1.48 14.61
C GLY A 192 14.83 1.21 14.37
N SER A 193 14.06 1.36 15.44
CA SER A 193 12.63 1.06 15.51
C SER A 193 11.95 1.87 16.60
N ARG A 194 10.61 1.84 16.62
CA ARG A 194 9.73 2.56 17.55
C ARG A 194 9.75 2.08 19.01
N ASP A 195 10.87 1.51 19.43
CA ASP A 195 11.17 1.07 20.79
C ASP A 195 12.41 1.77 21.34
N ASN A 196 12.62 3.01 20.89
CA ASN A 196 13.69 3.91 21.26
C ASN A 196 15.10 3.51 20.82
N LEU A 197 15.30 2.35 20.19
CA LEU A 197 16.63 1.71 20.12
C LEU A 197 17.20 1.60 18.69
N LEU A 198 18.17 2.46 18.36
CA LEU A 198 19.12 2.23 17.27
C LEU A 198 20.06 1.08 17.66
N ARG A 199 20.37 0.17 16.74
CA ARG A 199 21.09 -1.08 17.03
C ARG A 199 22.26 -1.34 16.09
N VAL A 200 23.30 -1.94 16.66
CA VAL A 200 24.34 -2.68 15.92
C VAL A 200 24.07 -4.18 16.11
N ILE A 201 23.65 -4.84 15.05
CA ILE A 201 23.24 -6.25 15.01
C ILE A 201 24.31 -7.04 14.26
N ALA A 202 24.61 -8.28 14.66
CA ALA A 202 25.41 -9.18 13.82
C ALA A 202 24.74 -10.52 13.51
N LEU A 203 25.14 -11.08 12.37
CA LEU A 203 24.48 -12.14 11.61
C LEU A 203 25.40 -13.37 11.38
N ASP A 204 26.58 -13.39 11.99
CA ASP A 204 27.62 -14.44 11.94
C ASP A 204 27.36 -15.66 12.84
N ARG A 205 26.15 -15.75 13.37
CA ARG A 205 25.76 -16.51 14.56
C ARG A 205 24.36 -17.07 14.39
N ALA A 206 23.99 -18.06 15.19
CA ALA A 206 22.78 -18.85 15.00
C ALA A 206 21.45 -18.05 14.98
N LYS A 207 21.41 -16.87 15.62
CA LYS A 207 20.31 -15.90 15.57
C LYS A 207 20.89 -14.49 15.46
N PRO A 208 20.28 -13.54 14.73
CA PRO A 208 20.65 -12.13 14.85
C PRO A 208 20.75 -11.73 16.32
N THR A 209 21.78 -10.99 16.70
CA THR A 209 21.95 -10.53 18.08
C THR A 209 22.49 -9.12 18.08
N VAL A 210 21.85 -8.26 18.87
CA VAL A 210 22.30 -6.89 19.15
C VAL A 210 23.61 -6.97 19.95
N LEU A 211 24.69 -6.42 19.41
CA LEU A 211 25.97 -6.25 20.10
C LEU A 211 26.01 -4.95 20.92
N TRP A 212 25.27 -3.94 20.48
CA TRP A 212 25.19 -2.63 21.10
C TRP A 212 23.91 -1.92 20.63
N SER A 213 23.37 -1.03 21.45
CA SER A 213 22.22 -0.20 21.12
C SER A 213 22.30 1.16 21.79
N LEU A 214 21.62 2.15 21.21
CA LEU A 214 21.49 3.51 21.69
C LEU A 214 20.01 3.84 21.89
N ASP A 215 19.66 4.27 23.09
CA ASP A 215 18.32 4.78 23.42
C ASP A 215 18.20 6.24 22.98
N ALA A 216 17.17 6.58 22.20
CA ALA A 216 16.85 7.94 21.80
C ALA A 216 16.67 8.89 23.01
N MET A 217 16.17 8.38 24.14
CA MET A 217 16.00 9.15 25.38
C MET A 217 17.31 9.36 26.15
N SER A 218 18.45 8.89 25.64
CA SER A 218 19.78 9.22 26.19
C SER A 218 20.35 10.55 25.69
N ALA A 219 19.64 11.24 24.78
CA ALA A 219 19.95 12.61 24.39
C ALA A 219 19.80 13.60 25.57
N PRO A 220 20.54 14.73 25.59
CA PRO A 220 20.47 15.69 26.70
C PRO A 220 19.09 16.33 26.91
N ASN A 221 18.43 16.78 25.84
CA ASN A 221 17.10 17.41 25.88
C ASN A 221 16.32 17.07 24.58
N PRO A 222 15.82 15.84 24.38
CA PRO A 222 15.01 15.50 23.20
C PRO A 222 13.66 16.24 23.25
N THR A 223 13.19 16.81 22.13
CA THR A 223 11.99 17.68 22.13
C THR A 223 10.73 17.05 21.54
N TRP A 224 10.86 16.13 20.57
CA TRP A 224 9.71 15.50 19.90
C TRP A 224 9.44 14.05 20.36
N ASN A 225 10.02 13.05 19.70
CA ASN A 225 9.67 11.64 19.85
C ASN A 225 10.93 10.78 20.06
N ASN A 226 10.83 9.45 20.01
CA ASN A 226 11.95 8.53 20.28
C ASN A 226 12.16 7.44 19.23
N ASP A 227 11.43 7.52 18.12
CA ASP A 227 11.56 6.61 17.00
C ASP A 227 12.86 6.86 16.19
N TRP A 228 13.23 5.89 15.37
CA TRP A 228 14.40 5.91 14.49
C TRP A 228 13.99 5.46 13.09
N ASP A 229 13.77 6.43 12.21
CA ASP A 229 13.21 6.22 10.87
C ASP A 229 14.21 6.34 9.72
N GLY A 230 15.33 7.00 9.99
CA GLY A 230 16.45 7.12 9.09
C GLY A 230 17.04 5.77 8.67
N ALA A 231 17.91 5.86 7.67
CA ALA A 231 18.75 4.76 7.22
C ALA A 231 20.21 5.05 7.58
N PRO A 232 20.72 4.46 8.69
CA PRO A 232 22.05 4.77 9.21
C PRO A 232 23.12 4.63 8.14
N LEU A 233 23.87 5.69 7.84
CA LEU A 233 24.90 5.66 6.80
C LEU A 233 26.23 5.18 7.39
N GLU A 234 26.77 4.07 6.88
CA GLU A 234 28.13 3.64 7.21
C GLU A 234 29.14 4.32 6.27
N VAL A 235 30.09 5.07 6.83
CA VAL A 235 31.22 5.66 6.10
C VAL A 235 32.53 5.26 6.80
N GLY A 236 33.14 4.17 6.34
CA GLY A 236 34.26 3.58 7.06
C GLY A 236 33.82 3.09 8.45
N ASP A 237 34.66 3.18 9.47
CA ASP A 237 34.31 2.70 10.83
C ASP A 237 33.35 3.65 11.60
N TYR A 238 32.55 4.45 10.88
CA TYR A 238 31.65 5.45 11.44
C TYR A 238 30.23 5.23 10.89
N LEU A 239 29.26 5.22 11.79
CA LEU A 239 27.83 5.20 11.49
C LEU A 239 27.23 6.58 11.77
N MET A 240 26.56 7.17 10.78
CA MET A 240 25.92 8.48 10.86
C MET A 240 24.41 8.30 10.85
N GLU A 241 23.68 8.92 11.78
CA GLU A 241 22.22 8.76 11.87
C GLU A 241 21.54 9.92 12.62
N GLY A 242 20.33 10.29 12.20
CA GLY A 242 19.42 11.18 12.93
C GLY A 242 18.27 10.41 13.59
N GLY A 243 17.70 10.95 14.66
CA GLY A 243 16.53 10.37 15.31
C GLY A 243 15.34 11.33 15.39
N GLU A 244 14.13 10.79 15.58
CA GLU A 244 12.94 11.61 15.90
C GLU A 244 13.06 12.34 17.25
N ASN A 245 14.11 12.06 18.02
CA ASN A 245 14.49 12.76 19.24
C ASN A 245 15.19 14.11 19.01
N SER A 246 15.22 14.59 17.76
CA SER A 246 15.76 15.90 17.37
C SER A 246 17.29 16.01 17.48
N TYR A 247 18.03 14.89 17.51
CA TYR A 247 19.50 14.87 17.56
C TYR A 247 20.13 14.08 16.41
N PHE A 248 21.30 14.56 15.95
CA PHE A 248 22.14 13.88 14.97
C PHE A 248 23.40 13.31 15.61
N TYR A 249 23.75 12.09 15.21
CA TYR A 249 24.78 11.26 15.81
C TYR A 249 25.83 10.83 14.78
N ILE A 250 27.11 10.85 15.17
CA ILE A 250 28.14 10.03 14.52
C ILE A 250 28.76 9.11 15.56
N ILE A 251 28.73 7.81 15.26
CA ILE A 251 29.12 6.71 16.14
C ILE A 251 30.29 5.96 15.51
N LYS A 252 31.49 6.07 16.09
CA LYS A 252 32.64 5.25 15.69
C LYS A 252 32.45 3.82 16.20
N LEU A 253 32.31 2.86 15.31
CA LEU A 253 31.87 1.49 15.62
C LEU A 253 32.96 0.65 16.30
N ASN A 254 34.24 0.90 16.01
CA ASN A 254 35.41 0.14 16.47
C ASN A 254 35.26 -1.37 16.19
N ARG A 255 34.92 -1.71 14.93
CA ARG A 255 34.72 -3.08 14.45
C ARG A 255 36.01 -3.89 14.48
N ARG A 256 35.91 -5.17 14.85
CA ARG A 256 37.00 -6.16 14.79
C ARG A 256 36.45 -7.59 14.82
N TYR A 257 37.26 -8.57 14.43
CA TYR A 257 37.00 -9.97 14.76
C TYR A 257 37.61 -10.34 16.12
N GLY A 258 36.89 -11.12 16.92
CA GLY A 258 37.40 -11.72 18.16
C GLY A 258 38.21 -13.00 17.90
N LEU A 259 38.89 -13.51 18.94
CA LEU A 259 39.65 -14.77 18.87
C LEU A 259 38.81 -16.01 18.51
N ASN A 260 37.49 -15.91 18.63
CA ASN A 260 36.51 -16.92 18.23
C ASN A 260 36.02 -16.78 16.77
N GLY A 261 36.57 -15.84 15.99
CA GLY A 261 36.17 -15.55 14.61
C GLY A 261 34.85 -14.79 14.45
N LEU A 262 34.16 -14.44 15.54
CA LEU A 262 32.93 -13.64 15.49
C LEU A 262 33.25 -12.14 15.52
N VAL A 263 32.42 -11.32 14.87
CA VAL A 263 32.55 -9.87 14.89
C VAL A 263 32.18 -9.30 16.26
N GLN A 264 32.97 -8.33 16.69
CA GLN A 264 32.78 -7.52 17.89
C GLN A 264 32.83 -6.05 17.48
N VAL A 265 32.09 -5.22 18.23
CA VAL A 265 32.15 -3.75 18.13
C VAL A 265 32.48 -3.16 19.49
N ASN A 266 32.81 -1.87 19.53
CA ASN A 266 32.87 -1.09 20.75
C ASN A 266 32.43 0.35 20.44
N PRO A 267 31.14 0.57 20.13
CA PRO A 267 30.70 1.81 19.53
C PRO A 267 30.84 3.00 20.50
N LYS A 268 31.24 4.15 19.97
CA LYS A 268 31.39 5.40 20.71
C LYS A 268 30.77 6.53 19.91
N ILE A 269 29.88 7.29 20.54
CA ILE A 269 29.43 8.57 20.00
C ILE A 269 30.64 9.51 19.97
N VAL A 270 30.99 10.02 18.78
CA VAL A 270 32.09 10.97 18.54
C VAL A 270 31.58 12.34 18.10
N MET A 271 30.33 12.42 17.65
CA MET A 271 29.60 13.66 17.41
C MET A 271 28.17 13.49 17.92
N LEU A 272 27.67 14.50 18.63
CA LEU A 272 26.28 14.65 19.01
C LEU A 272 25.91 16.13 18.88
N VAL A 273 24.93 16.45 18.05
CA VAL A 273 24.44 17.81 17.84
C VAL A 273 22.90 17.84 17.81
N PRO A 274 22.24 18.89 18.32
CA PRO A 274 20.83 19.08 18.07
C PRO A 274 20.60 19.30 16.56
N GLY A 275 19.47 18.83 16.05
CA GLY A 275 19.01 19.11 14.69
C GLY A 275 18.41 20.50 14.52
N TRP A 276 18.31 21.29 15.59
CA TRP A 276 17.68 22.61 15.62
C TRP A 276 18.62 23.69 16.18
N ASP A 277 18.26 24.96 15.94
CA ASP A 277 18.88 26.12 16.59
C ASP A 277 17.81 27.11 17.09
N PRO A 278 18.16 28.09 17.95
CA PRO A 278 17.20 29.03 18.50
C PRO A 278 16.50 29.92 17.46
N ALA A 279 17.08 30.12 16.27
CA ALA A 279 16.46 30.91 15.22
C ALA A 279 15.40 30.11 14.44
N LEU A 280 15.59 28.79 14.31
CA LEU A 280 14.55 27.88 13.82
C LEU A 280 13.35 27.86 14.79
N LEU A 281 13.59 27.59 16.08
CA LEU A 281 12.53 27.55 17.10
C LEU A 281 11.76 28.87 17.18
N GLN A 282 12.44 30.01 17.01
CA GLN A 282 11.83 31.34 16.94
C GLN A 282 10.97 31.54 15.67
N ALA A 283 11.31 30.90 14.56
CA ALA A 283 10.61 31.04 13.29
C ALA A 283 9.33 30.19 13.23
N ILE A 284 9.41 28.90 13.59
CA ILE A 284 8.26 27.98 13.57
C ILE A 284 7.31 28.21 14.74
N GLY A 285 7.83 28.56 15.92
CA GLY A 285 7.05 28.91 17.12
C GLY A 285 6.64 27.71 18.00
N ASP A 286 7.09 26.50 17.67
CA ASP A 286 7.01 25.27 18.46
C ASP A 286 8.39 24.58 18.57
N ASP A 287 8.45 23.49 19.34
CA ASP A 287 9.62 22.61 19.54
C ASP A 287 9.40 21.17 19.00
N ASP A 288 8.29 20.96 18.29
CA ASP A 288 7.91 19.74 17.57
C ASP A 288 8.79 19.57 16.31
N ILE A 289 9.97 18.95 16.48
CA ILE A 289 11.00 18.75 15.44
C ILE A 289 11.57 17.32 15.48
N SER A 290 11.45 16.57 14.40
CA SER A 290 12.08 15.25 14.16
C SER A 290 13.22 15.30 13.13
N ILE A 291 14.09 14.28 13.11
CA ILE A 291 14.95 13.96 11.96
C ILE A 291 14.57 12.57 11.46
N GLU A 292 13.70 12.48 10.45
CA GLU A 292 13.29 11.19 9.85
C GLU A 292 13.98 10.91 8.50
N ASN A 293 14.57 11.93 7.89
CA ASN A 293 15.43 11.77 6.72
C ASN A 293 16.71 10.97 7.03
N SER A 294 17.18 10.21 6.03
CA SER A 294 18.45 9.49 6.11
C SER A 294 19.62 10.41 5.73
N PRO A 295 20.76 10.43 6.44
CA PRO A 295 21.84 11.36 6.13
C PRO A 295 22.47 11.11 4.75
N ALA A 296 22.85 12.17 4.05
CA ALA A 296 23.68 12.11 2.84
C ALA A 296 25.10 12.60 3.13
N PHE A 297 26.11 12.17 2.37
CA PHE A 297 27.51 12.47 2.65
C PHE A 297 28.33 12.76 1.38
N ASP A 298 28.88 13.97 1.32
CA ASP A 298 29.86 14.39 0.32
C ASP A 298 31.24 13.89 0.74
N ALA A 299 31.65 12.75 0.16
CA ALA A 299 32.95 12.13 0.42
C ALA A 299 34.15 12.89 -0.17
N GLN A 300 33.94 13.88 -1.04
CA GLN A 300 35.04 14.72 -1.57
C GLN A 300 35.37 15.86 -0.61
N ARG A 301 34.35 16.43 0.05
CA ARG A 301 34.48 17.55 0.99
C ARG A 301 34.50 17.11 2.46
N GLY A 302 34.08 15.89 2.75
CA GLY A 302 33.97 15.36 4.12
C GLY A 302 32.76 15.91 4.88
N ILE A 303 31.69 16.28 4.18
CA ILE A 303 30.52 16.96 4.75
C ILE A 303 29.33 16.00 4.79
N VAL A 304 28.72 15.84 5.98
CA VAL A 304 27.44 15.13 6.15
C VAL A 304 26.28 16.13 6.12
N TYR A 305 25.21 15.79 5.43
CA TYR A 305 23.99 16.60 5.27
C TYR A 305 22.76 15.85 5.78
N PHE A 306 21.88 16.59 6.45
CA PHE A 306 20.57 16.13 6.93
C PHE A 306 19.63 17.34 7.07
N ALA A 307 18.32 17.08 7.20
CA ALA A 307 17.29 18.09 7.42
C ALA A 307 16.45 17.74 8.67
N ASN A 308 15.33 18.43 8.90
CA ASN A 308 14.39 18.11 9.97
C ASN A 308 12.96 18.49 9.56
N SER A 309 11.94 18.01 10.27
CA SER A 309 10.52 18.34 10.03
C SER A 309 10.12 19.78 10.44
N GLY A 310 11.10 20.64 10.75
CA GLY A 310 10.96 22.10 10.81
C GLY A 310 11.60 22.83 9.61
N GLY A 311 12.15 22.10 8.63
CA GLY A 311 12.72 22.66 7.39
C GLY A 311 14.19 23.10 7.46
N LEU A 312 14.95 22.71 8.50
CA LEU A 312 16.34 23.16 8.68
C LEU A 312 17.36 22.19 8.06
N VAL A 313 17.58 22.36 6.76
CA VAL A 313 18.65 21.70 5.97
C VAL A 313 20.03 22.15 6.48
N GLN A 314 20.89 21.20 6.83
CA GLN A 314 22.19 21.46 7.44
C GLN A 314 23.29 20.62 6.81
N GLY A 315 24.51 21.14 6.87
CA GLY A 315 25.72 20.43 6.47
C GLY A 315 26.85 20.63 7.48
N TRP A 316 27.48 19.55 7.90
CA TRP A 316 28.55 19.53 8.89
C TRP A 316 29.83 18.92 8.31
N ASP A 317 30.92 19.68 8.30
CA ASP A 317 32.26 19.16 8.02
C ASP A 317 32.70 18.27 9.20
N VAL A 318 32.98 17.01 8.86
CA VAL A 318 33.39 15.94 9.78
C VAL A 318 34.68 15.26 9.30
N SER A 319 35.43 15.91 8.41
CA SER A 319 36.67 15.39 7.82
C SER A 319 37.72 15.02 8.88
N ASP A 320 37.92 15.87 9.91
CA ASP A 320 38.83 15.61 11.03
C ASP A 320 38.35 14.43 11.90
N LEU A 321 37.05 14.31 12.19
CA LEU A 321 36.49 13.13 12.89
C LEU A 321 36.79 11.82 12.15
N LEU A 322 36.60 11.81 10.83
CA LEU A 322 36.85 10.64 9.98
C LEU A 322 38.36 10.31 9.88
N ALA A 323 39.23 11.33 9.91
CA ALA A 323 40.67 11.16 10.05
C ALA A 323 41.12 10.67 11.46
N GLY A 324 40.21 10.67 12.45
CA GLY A 324 40.46 10.20 13.81
C GLY A 324 40.74 11.30 14.84
N GLY A 325 40.54 12.56 14.47
CA GLY A 325 40.53 13.71 15.37
C GLY A 325 39.21 13.86 16.14
N THR A 326 38.86 15.11 16.46
CA THR A 326 37.73 15.47 17.36
C THR A 326 36.96 16.71 16.92
N VAL A 327 37.32 17.33 15.80
CA VAL A 327 36.73 18.59 15.33
C VAL A 327 35.65 18.30 14.29
N TYR A 328 34.51 18.96 14.46
CA TYR A 328 33.43 19.02 13.49
C TYR A 328 32.81 20.42 13.51
N ARG A 329 32.26 20.88 12.37
CA ARG A 329 31.74 22.25 12.23
C ARG A 329 30.52 22.29 11.32
N GLN A 330 29.49 23.02 11.71
CA GLN A 330 28.42 23.39 10.78
C GLN A 330 29.02 24.32 9.72
N VAL A 331 28.89 23.93 8.45
CA VAL A 331 29.38 24.68 7.28
C VAL A 331 28.26 25.10 6.34
N PHE A 332 27.09 24.46 6.46
CA PHE A 332 25.88 24.80 5.72
C PHE A 332 24.67 24.84 6.67
N ARG A 333 23.80 25.83 6.45
CA ARG A 333 22.52 26.02 7.14
C ARG A 333 21.57 26.72 6.18
N PHE A 334 20.44 26.11 5.89
CA PHE A 334 19.35 26.70 5.12
C PHE A 334 18.02 26.34 5.80
N TRP A 335 17.08 27.27 5.82
CA TRP A 335 15.72 27.02 6.28
C TRP A 335 14.79 27.15 5.08
N ASP A 336 14.11 26.06 4.73
CA ASP A 336 13.24 25.97 3.54
C ASP A 336 11.77 26.32 3.84
N GLY A 337 11.37 26.42 5.11
CA GLY A 337 10.09 26.94 5.59
C GLY A 337 9.21 25.94 6.33
N ASP A 338 9.30 24.65 6.02
CA ASP A 338 8.31 23.63 6.45
C ASP A 338 8.95 22.22 6.50
N ASP A 339 8.20 21.19 6.83
CA ASP A 339 8.67 19.80 6.97
C ASP A 339 9.56 19.29 5.81
N THR A 340 10.82 18.90 6.12
CA THR A 340 11.75 18.24 5.19
C THR A 340 12.22 16.88 5.75
N ASP A 341 11.27 15.94 5.83
CA ASP A 341 11.52 14.52 6.07
C ASP A 341 12.03 13.76 4.83
N ALA A 342 11.86 14.30 3.62
CA ALA A 342 12.43 13.70 2.42
C ALA A 342 13.98 13.73 2.48
N THR A 343 14.62 12.62 2.14
CA THR A 343 16.09 12.51 2.19
C THR A 343 16.74 13.39 1.13
N ILE A 344 17.75 14.16 1.55
CA ILE A 344 18.58 14.97 0.66
C ILE A 344 19.31 14.05 -0.33
N VAL A 345 19.28 14.40 -1.61
CA VAL A 345 20.13 13.77 -2.64
C VAL A 345 21.23 14.76 -3.02
N ILE A 346 22.47 14.29 -3.11
CA ILE A 346 23.63 15.09 -3.51
C ILE A 346 23.92 14.79 -4.98
N ASP A 347 23.96 15.82 -5.82
CA ASP A 347 24.20 15.66 -7.26
C ASP A 347 25.69 15.45 -7.60
N PRO A 348 26.06 15.15 -8.86
CA PRO A 348 27.46 14.99 -9.27
C PRO A 348 28.30 16.28 -9.26
N GLN A 349 27.73 17.45 -8.96
CA GLN A 349 28.45 18.71 -8.70
C GLN A 349 28.63 18.97 -7.20
N GLY A 350 27.98 18.18 -6.34
CA GLY A 350 27.91 18.35 -4.90
C GLY A 350 26.96 19.49 -4.47
N ASP A 351 25.92 19.75 -5.25
CA ASP A 351 24.75 20.53 -4.87
C ASP A 351 23.68 19.62 -4.24
N LEU A 352 22.81 20.19 -3.39
CA LEU A 352 21.77 19.46 -2.66
C LEU A 352 20.43 19.57 -3.36
N ILE A 353 19.81 18.43 -3.67
CA ILE A 353 18.42 18.33 -4.11
C ILE A 353 17.58 18.08 -2.85
N VAL A 354 16.69 19.02 -2.54
CA VAL A 354 15.85 19.01 -1.34
C VAL A 354 14.39 19.09 -1.76
N ALA A 355 13.52 18.37 -1.04
CA ALA A 355 12.09 18.40 -1.23
C ALA A 355 11.40 18.55 0.13
N ARG A 356 10.50 19.52 0.26
CA ARG A 356 9.71 19.75 1.48
C ARG A 356 8.25 19.31 1.29
N HIS A 357 7.68 18.80 2.36
CA HIS A 357 6.25 18.61 2.59
C HIS A 357 5.62 19.97 3.01
N ILE A 358 4.31 20.00 3.26
CA ILE A 358 3.59 21.22 3.69
C ILE A 358 2.62 20.85 4.82
N GLU A 359 3.00 21.17 6.07
CA GLU A 359 2.23 20.83 7.27
C GLU A 359 1.48 22.05 7.85
N GLU A 360 0.13 22.03 7.84
CA GLU A 360 -0.64 22.85 8.77
C GLU A 360 -0.64 22.23 10.19
N SER A 361 0.52 22.27 10.84
CA SER A 361 0.55 22.35 12.30
C SER A 361 -0.26 23.58 12.73
N PHE A 362 -1.23 23.40 13.64
CA PHE A 362 -2.10 24.49 14.09
C PHE A 362 -1.33 25.67 14.71
N ASN A 363 -0.09 25.46 15.18
CA ASN A 363 0.80 26.51 15.71
C ASN A 363 1.76 27.11 14.67
N ARG A 364 2.26 26.33 13.69
CA ARG A 364 3.15 26.83 12.60
C ARG A 364 2.48 27.82 11.64
N THR A 365 1.19 28.14 11.84
CA THR A 365 0.42 29.19 11.15
C THR A 365 1.01 30.62 11.22
N ARG A 366 2.19 30.79 11.83
CA ARG A 366 3.02 32.01 11.76
C ARG A 366 3.98 32.06 10.57
N SER A 367 4.19 30.94 9.84
CA SER A 367 4.85 30.92 8.53
C SER A 367 4.05 31.78 7.53
N GLY A 368 4.45 33.05 7.45
CA GLY A 368 3.67 34.10 6.80
C GLY A 368 3.65 34.00 5.26
N PRO A 369 2.89 34.87 4.57
CA PRO A 369 2.74 34.85 3.11
C PRO A 369 4.05 34.95 2.31
N THR A 370 5.16 35.33 2.94
CA THR A 370 6.52 35.38 2.38
C THR A 370 7.18 34.00 2.20
N ASP A 371 6.77 33.00 2.99
CA ASP A 371 7.43 31.68 3.06
C ASP A 371 7.18 30.84 1.79
N ARG A 372 6.00 31.05 1.18
CA ARG A 372 5.61 30.47 -0.13
C ARG A 372 6.48 30.94 -1.30
N SER A 373 7.53 31.73 -1.08
CA SER A 373 8.46 32.20 -2.12
C SER A 373 9.38 31.09 -2.64
N ILE A 374 9.78 30.14 -1.78
CA ILE A 374 10.52 28.93 -2.15
C ILE A 374 9.52 27.83 -2.58
N GLY A 375 9.90 27.06 -3.61
CA GLY A 375 9.13 25.91 -4.11
C GLY A 375 9.34 24.63 -3.27
N SER A 376 8.40 23.69 -3.38
CA SER A 376 8.44 22.41 -2.66
C SER A 376 9.56 21.45 -3.12
N LEU A 377 10.14 21.66 -4.30
CA LEU A 377 11.37 20.99 -4.77
C LEU A 377 12.42 22.06 -5.09
N MET A 378 13.67 21.89 -4.65
CA MET A 378 14.72 22.90 -4.83
C MET A 378 16.12 22.31 -4.97
N LYS A 379 17.01 23.09 -5.59
CA LYS A 379 18.46 22.82 -5.63
C LYS A 379 19.21 23.91 -4.87
N LEU A 380 20.06 23.49 -3.95
CA LEU A 380 20.84 24.35 -3.05
C LEU A 380 22.34 24.14 -3.29
N ASP A 381 23.09 25.22 -3.46
CA ASP A 381 24.55 25.22 -3.49
C ASP A 381 25.11 25.36 -2.07
N PRO A 382 25.66 24.28 -1.46
CA PRO A 382 26.22 24.35 -0.13
C PRO A 382 27.57 25.09 -0.07
N ARG A 383 28.18 25.41 -1.22
CA ARG A 383 29.40 26.23 -1.33
C ARG A 383 29.10 27.72 -1.20
N ASN A 384 27.83 28.13 -1.36
CA ASN A 384 27.36 29.50 -1.22
C ASN A 384 26.29 29.64 -0.11
N PRO A 385 26.61 29.36 1.18
CA PRO A 385 25.63 29.35 2.27
C PRO A 385 24.96 30.71 2.54
N GLY A 386 25.49 31.81 1.99
CA GLY A 386 24.86 33.14 2.09
C GLY A 386 23.72 33.39 1.10
N ASN A 387 23.65 32.64 -0.01
CA ASN A 387 22.53 32.63 -0.95
C ASN A 387 22.52 31.29 -1.72
N PRO A 388 22.06 30.19 -1.09
CA PRO A 388 22.30 28.86 -1.63
C PRO A 388 21.28 28.43 -2.69
N VAL A 389 20.09 29.02 -2.76
CA VAL A 389 19.05 28.58 -3.73
C VAL A 389 19.52 28.83 -5.16
N VAL A 390 19.82 27.75 -5.89
CA VAL A 390 20.14 27.76 -7.32
C VAL A 390 18.85 27.92 -8.11
N TRP A 391 17.85 27.10 -7.78
CA TRP A 391 16.47 27.21 -8.27
C TRP A 391 15.50 26.54 -7.29
N SER A 392 14.21 26.88 -7.38
CA SER A 392 13.14 26.13 -6.72
C SER A 392 11.88 26.09 -7.58
N VAL A 393 11.10 25.01 -7.45
CA VAL A 393 9.93 24.66 -8.24
C VAL A 393 8.79 24.27 -7.30
N ARG A 394 7.61 24.85 -7.48
CA ARG A 394 6.39 24.34 -6.82
C ARG A 394 5.90 23.10 -7.56
N ALA A 395 5.69 22.01 -6.83
CA ALA A 395 5.15 20.75 -7.33
C ALA A 395 4.31 20.09 -6.22
N GLY A 396 3.17 19.54 -6.62
CA GLY A 396 2.05 19.30 -5.73
C GLY A 396 1.34 20.60 -5.31
N SER A 397 0.28 20.41 -4.52
CA SER A 397 -0.55 21.45 -3.93
C SER A 397 0.16 22.34 -2.90
N ASP A 398 -0.13 23.65 -2.91
CA ASP A 398 0.23 24.65 -1.86
C ASP A 398 -0.81 24.67 -0.69
N LEU A 399 -1.39 23.50 -0.37
CA LEU A 399 -2.36 23.25 0.70
C LEU A 399 -1.77 22.19 1.66
N PRO A 400 -2.34 21.98 2.86
CA PRO A 400 -1.90 20.93 3.79
C PRO A 400 -1.90 19.54 3.16
N ASP A 401 -1.03 18.67 3.66
CA ASP A 401 -0.66 17.37 3.06
C ASP A 401 -0.13 17.54 1.61
N GLY A 402 0.43 18.72 1.32
CA GLY A 402 1.03 19.13 0.04
C GLY A 402 2.55 18.95 0.01
N GLY A 403 3.21 19.40 -1.05
CA GLY A 403 4.65 19.16 -1.20
C GLY A 403 5.00 17.66 -1.31
N MET A 404 6.12 17.24 -0.71
CA MET A 404 6.77 15.95 -0.95
C MET A 404 7.37 15.32 0.31
N LEU A 405 6.91 14.10 0.67
CA LEU A 405 7.59 13.19 1.63
C LEU A 405 8.44 12.12 0.91
N GLY A 406 8.18 11.87 -0.37
CA GLY A 406 8.98 10.94 -1.18
C GLY A 406 10.31 11.55 -1.59
N THR A 407 11.42 10.83 -1.37
CA THR A 407 12.75 11.30 -1.77
C THR A 407 12.84 11.40 -3.31
N PRO A 408 13.29 12.53 -3.89
CA PRO A 408 13.49 12.65 -5.34
C PRO A 408 14.44 11.59 -5.91
N ALA A 409 14.37 11.35 -7.22
CA ALA A 409 15.33 10.54 -7.96
C ALA A 409 16.09 11.40 -8.98
N TYR A 410 17.40 11.19 -9.10
CA TYR A 410 18.27 11.84 -10.06
C TYR A 410 18.72 10.83 -11.13
N ASP A 411 18.52 11.13 -12.40
CA ASP A 411 19.10 10.34 -13.51
C ASP A 411 19.49 11.28 -14.66
N ARG A 412 20.77 11.20 -15.07
CA ARG A 412 21.35 11.90 -16.23
C ARG A 412 20.96 13.40 -16.34
N GLY A 413 21.03 14.15 -15.23
CA GLY A 413 20.71 15.58 -15.20
C GLY A 413 19.22 15.92 -15.20
N THR A 414 18.35 14.94 -14.89
CA THR A 414 16.92 15.14 -14.65
C THR A 414 16.53 14.66 -13.26
N ILE A 415 15.71 15.44 -12.56
CA ILE A 415 15.19 15.15 -11.23
C ILE A 415 13.72 14.79 -11.35
N TYR A 416 13.34 13.62 -10.84
CA TYR A 416 11.97 13.11 -10.80
C TYR A 416 11.47 13.08 -9.35
N ALA A 417 10.39 13.80 -9.06
CA ALA A 417 9.86 13.91 -7.72
C ALA A 417 8.34 13.70 -7.69
N LEU A 418 7.86 12.97 -6.69
CA LEU A 418 6.45 12.61 -6.51
C LEU A 418 5.90 13.35 -5.29
N ALA A 419 4.96 14.25 -5.52
CA ALA A 419 4.25 14.98 -4.48
C ALA A 419 3.23 14.10 -3.74
N THR A 420 2.92 14.46 -2.50
CA THR A 420 1.98 13.75 -1.63
C THR A 420 0.56 13.72 -2.22
N ASP A 421 0.20 14.67 -3.08
CA ASP A 421 -1.11 14.74 -3.76
C ASP A 421 -1.22 13.92 -5.06
N GLY A 422 -0.14 13.30 -5.52
CA GLY A 422 -0.10 12.47 -6.72
C GLY A 422 0.37 13.18 -8.00
N GLU A 423 0.94 14.39 -7.92
CA GLU A 423 1.74 14.95 -9.02
C GLU A 423 3.14 14.30 -9.08
N LEU A 424 3.50 13.73 -10.24
CA LEU A 424 4.89 13.41 -10.58
C LEU A 424 5.44 14.50 -11.52
N VAL A 425 6.54 15.15 -11.13
CA VAL A 425 7.21 16.20 -11.92
C VAL A 425 8.60 15.73 -12.39
N ALA A 426 9.03 16.18 -13.55
CA ALA A 426 10.43 16.14 -13.97
C ALA A 426 11.00 17.56 -14.14
N VAL A 427 12.19 17.77 -13.60
CA VAL A 427 12.89 19.06 -13.58
C VAL A 427 14.31 18.88 -14.12
N GLU A 428 14.73 19.78 -15.00
CA GLU A 428 16.11 19.86 -15.49
C GLU A 428 17.02 20.45 -14.39
N ASP A 429 18.12 19.75 -14.15
CA ASP A 429 18.95 19.88 -12.95
C ASP A 429 19.74 21.20 -12.86
N GLN A 430 20.11 21.81 -13.98
CA GLN A 430 20.97 23.00 -14.00
C GLN A 430 20.17 24.30 -13.89
N THR A 431 18.94 24.31 -14.38
CA THR A 431 18.11 25.52 -14.54
C THR A 431 16.82 25.51 -13.73
N GLY A 432 16.39 24.35 -13.22
CA GLY A 432 15.07 24.21 -12.60
C GLY A 432 13.92 24.22 -13.61
N ALA A 433 14.22 24.09 -14.92
CA ALA A 433 13.21 24.07 -15.95
C ALA A 433 12.36 22.79 -15.83
N VAL A 434 11.06 22.96 -15.60
CA VAL A 434 10.11 21.85 -15.55
C VAL A 434 9.93 21.29 -16.97
N LEU A 435 10.38 20.05 -17.18
CA LEU A 435 10.27 19.35 -18.46
C LEU A 435 8.83 18.90 -18.71
N TRP A 436 8.18 18.33 -17.68
CA TRP A 436 6.78 17.90 -17.71
C TRP A 436 6.22 17.66 -16.31
N ARG A 437 4.89 17.54 -16.25
CA ARG A 437 4.10 17.26 -15.03
C ARG A 437 3.05 16.19 -15.33
N MET A 438 2.84 15.26 -14.41
CA MET A 438 1.89 14.16 -14.52
C MET A 438 0.95 14.14 -13.31
N VAL A 439 -0.27 14.65 -13.50
CA VAL A 439 -1.30 14.77 -12.46
C VAL A 439 -2.44 13.79 -12.73
N GLY A 440 -3.03 13.22 -11.67
CA GLY A 440 -4.17 12.30 -11.77
C GLY A 440 -3.82 10.89 -12.27
N VAL A 441 -2.53 10.55 -12.36
CA VAL A 441 -2.04 9.22 -12.74
C VAL A 441 -1.95 8.28 -11.53
N PHE A 442 -1.63 8.83 -10.35
CA PHE A 442 -1.38 8.12 -9.10
C PHE A 442 -2.53 8.31 -8.09
N THR A 443 -2.77 7.32 -7.25
CA THR A 443 -3.75 7.42 -6.16
C THR A 443 -3.08 7.94 -4.88
N LYS A 444 -3.48 9.15 -4.48
CA LYS A 444 -2.97 9.83 -3.28
C LYS A 444 -3.51 9.25 -1.95
N PRO A 445 -2.83 9.44 -0.81
CA PRO A 445 -1.52 10.08 -0.66
C PRO A 445 -0.39 9.28 -1.30
N THR A 446 0.72 9.93 -1.66
CA THR A 446 1.86 9.31 -2.33
C THR A 446 3.17 9.64 -1.62
N TRP A 447 3.64 8.70 -0.79
CA TRP A 447 4.86 8.88 0.00
C TRP A 447 6.08 8.08 -0.53
N THR A 448 5.88 7.10 -1.41
CA THR A 448 6.99 6.32 -1.99
C THR A 448 7.94 7.18 -2.84
N SER A 449 9.24 6.99 -2.65
CA SER A 449 10.28 7.62 -3.47
C SER A 449 10.32 6.99 -4.88
N PRO A 450 10.42 7.77 -5.99
CA PRO A 450 10.65 7.23 -7.33
C PRO A 450 12.00 6.49 -7.44
N VAL A 451 12.14 5.55 -8.37
CA VAL A 451 13.37 4.77 -8.60
C VAL A 451 13.74 4.80 -10.09
N ALA A 452 14.87 5.40 -10.44
CA ALA A 452 15.31 5.59 -11.83
C ALA A 452 16.50 4.67 -12.15
N ILE A 453 16.40 3.81 -13.18
CA ILE A 453 17.47 2.88 -13.58
C ILE A 453 17.47 2.72 -15.10
N GLY A 454 18.56 3.10 -15.78
CA GLY A 454 18.82 2.72 -17.17
C GLY A 454 17.77 3.15 -18.20
N GLY A 455 17.05 4.26 -17.98
CA GLY A 455 15.94 4.70 -18.83
C GLY A 455 14.55 4.19 -18.44
N ASP A 456 14.42 3.57 -17.26
CA ASP A 456 13.17 3.17 -16.62
C ASP A 456 12.94 3.94 -15.30
N LEU A 457 11.72 4.45 -15.08
CA LEU A 457 11.31 5.12 -13.85
C LEU A 457 10.17 4.37 -13.17
N LEU A 458 10.46 3.79 -12.01
CA LEU A 458 9.58 2.95 -11.20
C LEU A 458 8.93 3.75 -10.06
N VAL A 459 7.59 3.74 -9.97
CA VAL A 459 6.81 4.56 -9.03
C VAL A 459 5.56 3.80 -8.52
N GLY A 460 5.33 3.78 -7.21
CA GLY A 460 4.13 3.20 -6.58
C GLY A 460 3.04 4.22 -6.23
N ASP A 461 1.91 3.77 -5.68
CA ASP A 461 0.87 4.65 -5.10
C ASP A 461 0.02 3.98 -4.00
N CYS A 462 -0.91 4.74 -3.41
CA CYS A 462 -1.79 4.23 -2.35
C CYS A 462 -2.96 3.35 -2.81
N ALA A 463 -3.17 3.17 -4.12
CA ALA A 463 -4.01 2.09 -4.64
C ALA A 463 -3.26 0.75 -4.72
N GLY A 464 -1.95 0.74 -4.41
CA GLY A 464 -1.09 -0.44 -4.54
C GLY A 464 -0.64 -0.69 -5.97
N VAL A 465 -0.65 0.33 -6.83
CA VAL A 465 -0.30 0.19 -8.24
C VAL A 465 1.15 0.62 -8.47
N LEU A 466 2.04 -0.35 -8.69
CA LEU A 466 3.43 -0.10 -9.09
C LEU A 466 3.48 0.08 -10.62
N ARG A 467 4.03 1.19 -11.09
CA ARG A 467 4.13 1.56 -12.51
C ARG A 467 5.58 1.76 -12.91
N ASN A 468 5.90 1.47 -14.16
CA ASN A 468 7.19 1.79 -14.77
C ASN A 468 7.00 2.65 -16.02
N PHE A 469 7.81 3.70 -16.17
CA PHE A 469 7.74 4.69 -17.24
C PHE A 469 9.04 4.78 -18.04
N ASP A 470 8.92 5.02 -19.35
CA ASP A 470 10.05 5.22 -20.26
C ASP A 470 10.64 6.62 -20.12
N ILE A 471 11.79 6.73 -19.43
CA ILE A 471 12.56 7.98 -19.28
C ILE A 471 13.87 7.95 -20.08
N SER A 472 13.93 7.17 -21.17
CA SER A 472 15.11 7.15 -22.05
C SER A 472 15.42 8.54 -22.62
N ASP A 473 14.38 9.28 -23.01
CA ASP A 473 14.37 10.72 -23.30
C ASP A 473 13.59 11.45 -22.17
N PRO A 474 14.26 12.24 -21.31
CA PRO A 474 13.60 12.95 -20.22
C PRO A 474 12.79 14.17 -20.66
N SER A 475 13.01 14.68 -21.88
CA SER A 475 12.38 15.92 -22.37
C SER A 475 10.91 15.75 -22.77
N ILE A 476 10.44 14.52 -22.88
CA ILE A 476 9.08 14.16 -23.26
C ILE A 476 8.38 13.52 -22.06
N GLN A 477 7.12 13.89 -21.81
CA GLN A 477 6.30 13.27 -20.77
C GLN A 477 6.25 11.73 -21.00
N PRO A 478 6.70 10.91 -20.02
CA PRO A 478 7.11 9.55 -20.29
C PRO A 478 5.91 8.62 -20.43
N ARG A 479 6.07 7.61 -21.28
CA ARG A 479 5.04 6.60 -21.50
C ARG A 479 5.17 5.48 -20.48
N GLU A 480 4.07 5.09 -19.84
CA GLU A 480 4.01 3.87 -19.03
C GLU A 480 4.36 2.64 -19.90
N ARG A 481 5.40 1.91 -19.51
CA ARG A 481 5.77 0.61 -20.10
C ARG A 481 4.85 -0.50 -19.60
N TRP A 482 4.62 -0.52 -18.28
CA TRP A 482 3.77 -1.51 -17.60
C TRP A 482 3.31 -1.01 -16.23
N ARG A 483 2.30 -1.69 -15.67
CA ARG A 483 1.86 -1.55 -14.27
C ARG A 483 1.51 -2.89 -13.63
N VAL A 484 1.55 -2.94 -12.31
CA VAL A 484 1.30 -4.12 -11.46
C VAL A 484 0.35 -3.72 -10.34
N GLN A 485 -0.61 -4.58 -10.02
CA GLN A 485 -1.46 -4.42 -8.84
C GLN A 485 -0.93 -5.29 -7.70
N LEU A 486 -0.48 -4.63 -6.63
CA LEU A 486 -0.09 -5.22 -5.34
C LEU A 486 -1.21 -5.00 -4.31
N SER A 487 -1.05 -5.50 -3.08
CA SER A 487 -2.05 -5.33 -2.01
C SER A 487 -1.84 -4.05 -1.20
N GLY A 488 -2.77 -3.09 -1.27
CA GLY A 488 -2.73 -1.88 -0.43
C GLY A 488 -1.57 -0.92 -0.74
N CYS A 489 -1.46 0.18 0.01
CA CYS A 489 -0.60 1.31 -0.34
C CYS A 489 0.90 0.95 -0.42
N ILE A 490 1.58 1.48 -1.44
CA ILE A 490 3.03 1.41 -1.60
C ILE A 490 3.64 2.71 -1.06
N GLU A 491 4.27 2.60 0.12
CA GLU A 491 5.04 3.67 0.77
C GLU A 491 6.53 3.31 0.83
N SER A 492 6.82 2.02 1.02
CA SER A 492 8.16 1.44 0.90
C SER A 492 8.70 1.70 -0.50
N THR A 493 9.87 2.35 -0.54
CA THR A 493 10.59 2.62 -1.78
C THR A 493 11.06 1.29 -2.37
N PRO A 494 10.75 0.97 -3.64
CA PRO A 494 11.17 -0.30 -4.25
C PRO A 494 12.70 -0.49 -4.24
N ALA A 495 13.14 -1.74 -4.14
CA ALA A 495 14.52 -2.13 -4.41
C ALA A 495 14.56 -2.93 -5.73
N VAL A 496 15.56 -2.67 -6.58
CA VAL A 496 15.74 -3.34 -7.87
C VAL A 496 17.14 -3.91 -7.94
N TRP A 497 17.27 -5.17 -8.40
CA TRP A 497 18.56 -5.80 -8.60
C TRP A 497 18.48 -6.91 -9.66
N ASP A 498 19.36 -6.89 -10.66
CA ASP A 498 19.61 -7.94 -11.66
C ASP A 498 18.33 -8.56 -12.30
N GLY A 499 17.37 -7.73 -12.70
CA GLY A 499 16.11 -8.19 -13.30
C GLY A 499 15.10 -8.76 -12.31
N MET A 500 15.14 -8.29 -11.05
CA MET A 500 14.16 -8.49 -10.00
C MET A 500 13.81 -7.14 -9.36
N ILE A 501 12.55 -6.97 -8.96
CA ILE A 501 12.08 -5.88 -8.08
C ILE A 501 11.62 -6.52 -6.79
N TRP A 502 11.86 -5.90 -5.64
CA TRP A 502 11.20 -6.20 -4.38
C TRP A 502 10.62 -4.92 -3.77
N VAL A 503 9.37 -4.99 -3.30
CA VAL A 503 8.66 -3.85 -2.71
C VAL A 503 7.72 -4.34 -1.61
N GLY A 504 7.58 -3.56 -0.55
CA GLY A 504 6.65 -3.82 0.54
C GLY A 504 5.42 -2.92 0.49
N THR A 505 4.35 -3.33 1.16
CA THR A 505 3.03 -2.69 1.04
C THR A 505 2.27 -2.65 2.37
N ARG A 506 1.41 -1.65 2.56
CA ARG A 506 0.47 -1.55 3.70
C ARG A 506 -0.62 -2.62 3.69
N GLY A 507 -0.81 -3.37 2.60
CA GLY A 507 -1.70 -4.53 2.58
C GLY A 507 -1.16 -5.74 3.36
N GLY A 508 0.10 -5.67 3.80
CA GLY A 508 0.68 -6.66 4.70
C GLY A 508 1.39 -7.82 4.00
N SER A 509 1.78 -7.64 2.73
CA SER A 509 2.69 -8.54 2.04
C SER A 509 3.76 -7.82 1.23
N PHE A 510 4.87 -8.55 1.06
CA PHE A 510 6.08 -8.14 0.36
C PHE A 510 6.24 -8.94 -0.95
N GLU A 511 6.39 -8.27 -2.10
CA GLU A 511 5.97 -8.80 -3.41
C GLU A 511 6.99 -8.53 -4.55
N PRO A 512 7.59 -9.56 -5.19
CA PRO A 512 8.51 -9.41 -6.34
C PRO A 512 8.04 -10.11 -7.63
N ASP A 513 8.42 -9.64 -8.83
CA ASP A 513 7.43 -9.60 -9.94
C ASP A 513 7.91 -10.10 -11.37
N ARG A 514 7.20 -11.03 -12.12
CA ARG A 514 7.53 -11.58 -13.49
C ARG A 514 6.52 -11.99 -14.68
N ARG A 515 5.14 -11.90 -14.68
CA ARG A 515 4.09 -11.89 -15.82
C ARG A 515 2.57 -12.33 -15.55
N THR A 516 1.53 -11.48 -15.66
CA THR A 516 0.01 -11.74 -15.56
C THR A 516 -0.60 -11.98 -14.14
N GLN A 517 -1.89 -11.68 -13.84
CA GLN A 517 -3.11 -12.50 -14.10
C GLN A 517 -4.46 -11.71 -13.97
N MET A 518 -5.14 -11.35 -15.08
CA MET A 518 -6.56 -10.93 -15.07
C MET A 518 -7.54 -12.14 -15.11
N PHE A 519 -7.02 -13.32 -15.47
CA PHE A 519 -7.79 -14.53 -15.80
C PHE A 519 -7.43 -15.73 -14.93
N HIS A 520 -7.06 -15.49 -13.67
CA HIS A 520 -6.99 -16.51 -12.62
C HIS A 520 -7.66 -15.94 -11.37
N LEU A 521 -8.17 -16.85 -10.53
CA LEU A 521 -8.74 -16.51 -9.23
C LEU A 521 -7.67 -16.68 -8.15
N GLY A 522 -7.51 -15.69 -7.28
CA GLY A 522 -6.69 -15.80 -6.07
C GLY A 522 -7.31 -16.72 -5.03
N THR A 523 -8.65 -16.83 -5.04
CA THR A 523 -9.42 -17.78 -4.24
C THR A 523 -9.90 -18.97 -5.11
N PRO A 524 -9.67 -20.24 -4.72
CA PRO A 524 -10.14 -21.39 -5.49
C PRO A 524 -11.66 -21.33 -5.78
N VAL A 525 -12.06 -21.56 -7.03
CA VAL A 525 -13.45 -21.41 -7.53
C VAL A 525 -14.49 -22.02 -6.58
N TRP A 526 -14.23 -23.21 -6.05
CA TRP A 526 -15.14 -23.92 -5.16
C TRP A 526 -15.42 -23.16 -3.85
N GLN A 527 -14.47 -22.37 -3.33
CA GLN A 527 -14.67 -21.55 -2.14
C GLN A 527 -15.61 -20.38 -2.44
N ILE A 528 -15.46 -19.71 -3.60
CA ILE A 528 -16.37 -18.63 -4.02
C ILE A 528 -17.78 -19.19 -4.25
N VAL A 529 -17.90 -20.38 -4.85
CA VAL A 529 -19.19 -21.08 -5.01
C VAL A 529 -19.83 -21.38 -3.66
N VAL A 530 -19.09 -21.97 -2.71
CA VAL A 530 -19.59 -22.30 -1.37
C VAL A 530 -19.93 -21.04 -0.56
N ARG A 531 -19.09 -20.00 -0.57
CA ARG A 531 -19.38 -18.71 0.10
C ARG A 531 -20.62 -18.06 -0.48
N SER A 532 -20.73 -17.98 -1.82
CA SER A 532 -21.93 -17.42 -2.48
C SER A 532 -23.21 -18.19 -2.15
N LEU A 533 -23.13 -19.52 -2.04
CA LEU A 533 -24.26 -20.37 -1.60
C LEU A 533 -24.63 -20.14 -0.13
N VAL A 534 -23.65 -20.11 0.78
CA VAL A 534 -23.88 -19.88 2.22
C VAL A 534 -24.44 -18.48 2.47
N VAL A 535 -23.89 -17.46 1.80
CA VAL A 535 -24.35 -16.08 1.95
C VAL A 535 -25.72 -15.87 1.32
N TYR A 536 -26.01 -16.46 0.14
CA TYR A 536 -27.37 -16.47 -0.42
C TYR A 536 -28.38 -17.10 0.55
N LEU A 537 -28.04 -18.24 1.17
CA LEU A 537 -28.89 -18.90 2.16
C LEU A 537 -29.06 -18.05 3.42
N ALA A 538 -28.00 -17.45 3.95
CA ALA A 538 -28.05 -16.59 5.12
C ALA A 538 -28.90 -15.33 4.90
N VAL A 539 -28.73 -14.65 3.76
CA VAL A 539 -29.53 -13.49 3.36
C VAL A 539 -30.99 -13.89 3.15
N PHE A 540 -31.26 -15.01 2.48
CA PHE A 540 -32.62 -15.53 2.31
C PHE A 540 -33.29 -15.86 3.65
N VAL A 541 -32.60 -16.52 4.58
CA VAL A 541 -33.10 -16.80 5.93
C VAL A 541 -33.33 -15.50 6.70
N GLY A 542 -32.44 -14.50 6.58
CA GLY A 542 -32.61 -13.17 7.16
C GLY A 542 -33.92 -12.51 6.72
N PHE A 543 -34.12 -12.29 5.42
CA PHE A 543 -35.39 -11.77 4.90
C PHE A 543 -36.60 -12.63 5.29
N ARG A 544 -36.44 -13.96 5.35
CA ARG A 544 -37.53 -14.86 5.74
C ARG A 544 -37.92 -14.75 7.21
N LEU A 545 -37.02 -14.29 8.09
CA LEU A 545 -37.25 -13.96 9.49
C LEU A 545 -37.85 -12.55 9.67
N THR A 546 -37.46 -11.56 8.85
CA THR A 546 -38.03 -10.19 8.86
C THR A 546 -39.54 -10.17 8.54
N GLY A 547 -40.02 -11.13 7.73
CA GLY A 547 -41.44 -11.35 7.48
C GLY A 547 -41.98 -10.62 6.23
N LYS A 548 -43.31 -10.47 6.14
CA LYS A 548 -44.02 -10.00 4.93
C LYS A 548 -43.90 -8.49 4.63
N ARG A 549 -43.16 -7.70 5.43
CA ARG A 549 -43.27 -6.23 5.44
C ARG A 549 -42.56 -5.49 4.29
N GLU A 550 -41.72 -6.17 3.52
CA GLU A 550 -40.61 -5.55 2.77
C GLU A 550 -40.90 -5.14 1.30
N LEU A 551 -42.07 -5.45 0.71
CA LEU A 551 -42.26 -5.32 -0.75
C LEU A 551 -43.50 -4.51 -1.22
N GLY A 552 -44.41 -4.14 -0.32
CA GLY A 552 -45.57 -3.29 -0.65
C GLY A 552 -45.25 -1.78 -0.64
N GLN A 553 -44.60 -1.31 0.42
CA GLN A 553 -44.18 0.09 0.61
C GLN A 553 -42.79 0.11 1.28
N MET A 554 -41.70 0.07 0.49
CA MET A 554 -40.34 0.20 1.03
C MET A 554 -40.10 1.61 1.59
N THR A 555 -39.61 1.70 2.82
CA THR A 555 -39.16 2.97 3.39
C THR A 555 -37.72 3.29 2.97
N ILE A 556 -37.29 4.52 3.21
CA ILE A 556 -35.90 4.95 2.99
C ILE A 556 -34.92 4.14 3.87
N PHE A 557 -35.36 3.72 5.06
CA PHE A 557 -34.56 2.90 5.98
C PHE A 557 -34.26 1.51 5.40
N ASP A 558 -35.27 0.87 4.80
CA ASP A 558 -35.14 -0.49 4.25
C ASP A 558 -34.21 -0.50 3.02
N LEU A 559 -34.27 0.56 2.20
CA LEU A 559 -33.34 0.76 1.09
C LEU A 559 -31.88 0.91 1.57
N VAL A 560 -31.66 1.65 2.65
CA VAL A 560 -30.32 1.79 3.28
C VAL A 560 -29.86 0.45 3.87
N LEU A 561 -30.74 -0.29 4.54
CA LEU A 561 -30.45 -1.61 5.10
C LEU A 561 -30.04 -2.61 3.99
N ILE A 562 -30.77 -2.65 2.87
CA ILE A 562 -30.44 -3.49 1.71
C ILE A 562 -29.08 -3.10 1.12
N LEU A 563 -28.76 -1.81 1.02
CA LEU A 563 -27.47 -1.34 0.50
C LEU A 563 -26.29 -1.70 1.42
N LEU A 564 -26.45 -1.54 2.74
CA LEU A 564 -25.44 -1.93 3.74
C LEU A 564 -25.22 -3.45 3.75
N ILE A 565 -26.30 -4.24 3.70
CA ILE A 565 -26.22 -5.70 3.57
C ILE A 565 -25.50 -6.07 2.28
N ALA A 566 -25.82 -5.46 1.13
CA ALA A 566 -25.18 -5.78 -0.15
C ALA A 566 -23.66 -5.57 -0.13
N ASN A 567 -23.17 -4.47 0.48
CA ASN A 567 -21.74 -4.20 0.63
C ASN A 567 -21.05 -5.24 1.54
N ALA A 568 -21.63 -5.54 2.71
CA ALA A 568 -21.09 -6.57 3.61
C ALA A 568 -21.09 -7.97 2.96
N VAL A 569 -22.14 -8.30 2.22
CA VAL A 569 -22.33 -9.56 1.48
C VAL A 569 -21.33 -9.71 0.33
N GLN A 570 -21.05 -8.64 -0.41
CA GLN A 570 -20.03 -8.64 -1.48
C GLN A 570 -18.68 -9.12 -0.95
N ASN A 571 -18.21 -8.51 0.15
CA ASN A 571 -16.94 -8.88 0.78
C ASN A 571 -16.97 -10.31 1.35
N ALA A 572 -18.10 -10.77 1.90
CA ALA A 572 -18.25 -12.14 2.40
C ALA A 572 -18.25 -13.22 1.29
N MET A 573 -18.79 -12.91 0.10
CA MET A 573 -18.85 -13.86 -1.02
C MET A 573 -17.51 -14.02 -1.74
N VAL A 574 -16.85 -12.90 -2.06
CA VAL A 574 -15.65 -12.88 -2.93
C VAL A 574 -14.35 -12.80 -2.10
N GLY A 575 -14.40 -12.27 -0.89
CA GLY A 575 -13.23 -12.14 -0.01
C GLY A 575 -12.23 -11.09 -0.51
N GLN A 576 -10.95 -11.45 -0.51
CA GLN A 576 -9.84 -10.60 -1.02
C GLN A 576 -9.62 -10.74 -2.54
N ASP A 577 -10.49 -11.47 -3.26
CA ASP A 577 -10.33 -11.73 -4.68
C ASP A 577 -10.98 -10.63 -5.54
N VAL A 578 -10.17 -9.72 -6.04
CA VAL A 578 -10.61 -8.61 -6.93
C VAL A 578 -10.67 -8.99 -8.41
N SER A 579 -10.52 -10.28 -8.76
CA SER A 579 -10.48 -10.70 -10.17
C SER A 579 -11.86 -10.64 -10.84
N LEU A 580 -11.86 -10.31 -12.14
CA LEU A 580 -13.05 -10.39 -12.99
C LEU A 580 -13.67 -11.79 -12.97
N GLN A 581 -12.85 -12.84 -12.84
CA GLN A 581 -13.34 -14.22 -12.72
C GLN A 581 -14.04 -14.48 -11.38
N GLY A 582 -13.51 -14.00 -10.25
CA GLY A 582 -14.15 -14.12 -8.94
C GLY A 582 -15.53 -13.47 -8.92
N GLY A 583 -15.62 -12.23 -9.41
CA GLY A 583 -16.89 -11.51 -9.55
C GLY A 583 -17.89 -12.21 -10.48
N LEU A 584 -17.45 -12.67 -11.65
CA LEU A 584 -18.30 -13.41 -12.60
C LEU A 584 -18.76 -14.78 -12.05
N VAL A 585 -17.92 -15.49 -11.29
CA VAL A 585 -18.30 -16.75 -10.63
C VAL A 585 -19.36 -16.50 -9.56
N ALA A 586 -19.18 -15.51 -8.67
CA ALA A 586 -20.16 -15.18 -7.65
C ALA A 586 -21.52 -14.78 -8.28
N ALA A 587 -21.49 -13.90 -9.29
CA ALA A 587 -22.70 -13.50 -10.02
C ALA A 587 -23.38 -14.68 -10.74
N ALA A 588 -22.62 -15.56 -11.39
CA ALA A 588 -23.15 -16.75 -12.06
C ALA A 588 -23.79 -17.74 -11.06
N VAL A 589 -23.19 -17.94 -9.88
CA VAL A 589 -23.75 -18.79 -8.82
C VAL A 589 -25.08 -18.22 -8.34
N LEU A 590 -25.15 -16.93 -8.01
CA LEU A 590 -26.39 -16.28 -7.56
C LEU A 590 -27.51 -16.39 -8.61
N LEU A 591 -27.19 -16.17 -9.90
CA LEU A 591 -28.15 -16.29 -11.00
C LEU A 591 -28.63 -17.73 -11.21
N VAL A 592 -27.74 -18.73 -11.13
CA VAL A 592 -28.08 -20.15 -11.26
C VAL A 592 -28.91 -20.63 -10.07
N VAL A 593 -28.56 -20.24 -8.84
CA VAL A 593 -29.31 -20.59 -7.64
C VAL A 593 -30.71 -19.99 -7.67
N ASN A 594 -30.83 -18.70 -8.00
CA ASN A 594 -32.14 -18.05 -8.15
C ASN A 594 -32.99 -18.71 -9.25
N ARG A 595 -32.37 -19.13 -10.37
CA ARG A 595 -33.03 -19.90 -11.43
C ARG A 595 -33.57 -21.24 -10.92
N LEU A 596 -32.74 -22.01 -10.21
CA LEU A 596 -33.09 -23.31 -9.65
C LEU A 596 -34.19 -23.20 -8.59
N VAL A 597 -34.15 -22.16 -7.74
CA VAL A 597 -35.22 -21.85 -6.76
C VAL A 597 -36.54 -21.61 -7.48
N ALA A 598 -36.58 -20.74 -8.49
CA ALA A 598 -37.80 -20.47 -9.26
C ALA A 598 -38.35 -21.74 -9.96
N GLU A 599 -37.47 -22.59 -10.49
CA GLU A 599 -37.87 -23.86 -11.12
C GLU A 599 -38.30 -24.94 -10.11
N ALA A 600 -37.81 -24.88 -8.86
CA ALA A 600 -38.24 -25.76 -7.77
C ALA A 600 -39.61 -25.36 -7.21
N ARG A 601 -39.90 -24.06 -7.06
CA ARG A 601 -41.24 -23.55 -6.67
C ARG A 601 -42.33 -24.04 -7.62
N LEU A 602 -42.07 -23.99 -8.93
CA LEU A 602 -42.98 -24.47 -9.98
C LEU A 602 -43.20 -26.00 -9.99
N ARG A 603 -42.38 -26.78 -9.27
CA ARG A 603 -42.46 -28.25 -9.22
C ARG A 603 -42.94 -28.80 -7.88
N SER A 604 -42.85 -28.03 -6.79
CA SER A 604 -43.20 -28.48 -5.45
C SER A 604 -44.03 -27.41 -4.72
N PRO A 605 -45.31 -27.69 -4.43
CA PRO A 605 -46.15 -26.83 -3.60
C PRO A 605 -45.57 -26.57 -2.20
N LEU A 606 -44.74 -27.48 -1.70
CA LEU A 606 -44.06 -27.33 -0.40
C LEU A 606 -42.91 -26.30 -0.49
N VAL A 607 -42.20 -26.26 -1.62
CA VAL A 607 -41.16 -25.24 -1.87
C VAL A 607 -41.78 -23.86 -2.08
N SER A 608 -42.86 -23.75 -2.86
CA SER A 608 -43.59 -22.46 -3.00
C SER A 608 -44.05 -21.92 -1.63
N ARG A 609 -44.72 -22.75 -0.80
CA ARG A 609 -45.14 -22.37 0.56
C ARG A 609 -43.99 -21.91 1.47
N LEU A 610 -42.79 -22.49 1.32
CA LEU A 610 -41.61 -22.09 2.11
C LEU A 610 -41.09 -20.71 1.69
N PHE A 611 -41.00 -20.47 0.37
CA PHE A 611 -40.37 -19.27 -0.22
C PHE A 611 -41.29 -18.07 -0.39
N GLU A 612 -42.58 -18.28 -0.66
CA GLU A 612 -43.57 -17.23 -0.97
C GLU A 612 -44.60 -17.05 0.16
N GLY A 613 -44.65 -17.99 1.12
CA GLY A 613 -45.67 -18.00 2.16
C GLY A 613 -47.05 -18.36 1.61
N GLN A 614 -48.10 -17.79 2.21
CA GLN A 614 -49.48 -17.89 1.72
C GLN A 614 -50.17 -16.53 1.84
N PRO A 615 -51.05 -16.15 0.88
CA PRO A 615 -51.88 -14.97 1.01
C PRO A 615 -52.82 -15.12 2.22
N THR A 616 -53.20 -14.00 2.84
CA THR A 616 -53.98 -14.01 4.10
C THR A 616 -55.15 -13.05 4.00
N VAL A 617 -56.37 -13.58 4.07
CA VAL A 617 -57.60 -12.76 4.03
C VAL A 617 -57.69 -11.89 5.28
N LEU A 618 -57.73 -10.58 5.10
CA LEU A 618 -57.87 -9.57 6.17
C LEU A 618 -59.33 -9.13 6.34
N VAL A 619 -60.10 -9.12 5.25
CA VAL A 619 -61.52 -8.74 5.22
C VAL A 619 -62.28 -9.70 4.32
N GLU A 620 -63.43 -10.19 4.76
CA GLU A 620 -64.39 -10.89 3.91
C GLU A 620 -65.79 -10.28 4.10
N ARG A 621 -66.42 -9.85 3.00
CA ARG A 621 -67.81 -9.33 2.95
C ARG A 621 -68.08 -8.27 4.04
N GLY A 622 -67.24 -7.25 4.08
CA GLY A 622 -67.28 -6.16 5.06
C GLY A 622 -66.96 -6.53 6.50
N ARG A 623 -66.54 -7.77 6.79
CA ARG A 623 -66.14 -8.20 8.14
C ARG A 623 -64.64 -8.22 8.28
N LEU A 624 -64.14 -7.46 9.25
CA LEU A 624 -62.75 -7.42 9.64
C LEU A 624 -62.33 -8.73 10.31
N LEU A 625 -61.22 -9.32 9.87
CA LEU A 625 -60.63 -10.50 10.48
C LEU A 625 -59.43 -10.09 11.35
N SER A 626 -59.67 -9.32 12.43
CA SER A 626 -58.60 -8.77 13.29
C SER A 626 -57.65 -9.86 13.84
N ALA A 627 -58.14 -11.08 14.05
CA ALA A 627 -57.32 -12.23 14.41
C ALA A 627 -56.27 -12.62 13.34
N HIS A 628 -56.50 -12.32 12.05
CA HIS A 628 -55.50 -12.45 10.99
C HIS A 628 -54.59 -11.23 10.91
N ILE A 629 -55.12 -10.02 11.08
CA ILE A 629 -54.36 -8.76 11.08
C ILE A 629 -53.25 -8.81 12.15
N HIS A 630 -53.60 -9.10 13.40
CA HIS A 630 -52.62 -9.25 14.49
C HIS A 630 -51.65 -10.42 14.24
N ARG A 631 -52.10 -11.54 13.66
CA ARG A 631 -51.23 -12.68 13.29
C ARG A 631 -50.30 -12.41 12.12
N GLN A 632 -50.46 -11.31 11.39
CA GLN A 632 -49.55 -10.88 10.33
C GLN A 632 -48.70 -9.66 10.72
N GLY A 633 -48.86 -9.12 11.93
CA GLY A 633 -48.12 -7.94 12.39
C GLY A 633 -48.50 -6.65 11.66
N LEU A 634 -49.74 -6.59 11.16
CA LEU A 634 -50.37 -5.37 10.63
C LEU A 634 -51.09 -4.62 11.75
N SER A 635 -51.15 -3.29 11.64
CA SER A 635 -52.13 -2.47 12.32
C SER A 635 -53.45 -2.43 11.53
N GLU A 636 -54.53 -1.98 12.15
CA GLU A 636 -55.76 -1.67 11.41
C GLU A 636 -55.58 -0.40 10.56
N GLU A 637 -54.67 0.51 10.94
CA GLU A 637 -54.34 1.73 10.19
C GLU A 637 -53.68 1.42 8.83
N ASP A 638 -52.80 0.41 8.76
CA ASP A 638 -52.19 -0.07 7.50
C ASP A 638 -53.27 -0.51 6.50
N LEU A 639 -54.30 -1.21 6.98
CA LEU A 639 -55.42 -1.67 6.17
C LEU A 639 -56.32 -0.49 5.75
N TRP A 640 -56.63 0.44 6.65
CA TRP A 640 -57.38 1.65 6.30
C TRP A 640 -56.63 2.56 5.31
N MET A 641 -55.30 2.60 5.37
CA MET A 641 -54.46 3.27 4.39
C MET A 641 -54.58 2.60 3.00
N ALA A 642 -54.43 1.28 2.93
CA ALA A 642 -54.59 0.54 1.66
C ALA A 642 -56.02 0.66 1.07
N LEU A 643 -57.05 0.71 1.92
CA LEU A 643 -58.43 0.95 1.49
C LEU A 643 -58.61 2.34 0.87
N ARG A 644 -58.02 3.38 1.49
CA ARG A 644 -58.01 4.76 0.94
C ARG A 644 -57.21 4.88 -0.36
N GLU A 645 -56.07 4.19 -0.49
CA GLU A 645 -55.33 4.11 -1.76
C GLU A 645 -56.18 3.53 -2.91
N HIS A 646 -57.12 2.64 -2.58
CA HIS A 646 -58.08 2.05 -3.53
C HIS A 646 -59.41 2.82 -3.63
N GLY A 647 -59.54 3.97 -2.96
CA GLY A 647 -60.73 4.83 -3.00
C GLY A 647 -61.94 4.30 -2.23
N ILE A 648 -61.73 3.53 -1.17
CA ILE A 648 -62.79 2.88 -0.38
C ILE A 648 -62.77 3.42 1.06
N ASP A 649 -63.74 4.26 1.41
CA ASP A 649 -63.85 4.88 2.74
C ASP A 649 -64.60 4.03 3.78
N ARG A 650 -65.26 2.94 3.36
CA ARG A 650 -66.09 2.10 4.25
C ARG A 650 -65.77 0.63 4.08
N LEU A 651 -65.62 -0.09 5.20
CA LEU A 651 -65.32 -1.53 5.17
C LEU A 651 -66.45 -2.36 4.50
N GLU A 652 -67.70 -1.94 4.60
CA GLU A 652 -68.87 -2.59 3.99
C GLU A 652 -68.77 -2.71 2.46
N ASP A 653 -68.08 -1.77 1.82
CA ASP A 653 -67.88 -1.75 0.37
C ASP A 653 -66.75 -2.70 -0.08
N VAL A 654 -66.15 -3.47 0.84
CA VAL A 654 -65.11 -4.48 0.59
C VAL A 654 -65.69 -5.89 0.55
N GLN A 655 -65.69 -6.51 -0.63
CA GLN A 655 -66.08 -7.91 -0.78
C GLN A 655 -64.98 -8.85 -0.25
N LEU A 656 -63.73 -8.51 -0.51
CA LEU A 656 -62.55 -9.26 -0.07
C LEU A 656 -61.34 -8.31 0.02
N ALA A 657 -60.54 -8.41 1.09
CA ALA A 657 -59.18 -7.84 1.13
C ALA A 657 -58.18 -8.91 1.58
N VAL A 658 -57.04 -8.98 0.90
CA VAL A 658 -56.03 -10.05 1.07
C VAL A 658 -54.64 -9.44 1.18
N LEU A 659 -53.91 -9.79 2.24
CA LEU A 659 -52.47 -9.58 2.31
C LEU A 659 -51.79 -10.61 1.42
N GLU A 660 -51.29 -10.17 0.27
CA GLU A 660 -50.64 -10.99 -0.73
C GLU A 660 -49.25 -11.48 -0.29
N THR A 661 -48.63 -12.32 -1.10
CA THR A 661 -47.30 -12.89 -0.82
C THR A 661 -46.15 -11.89 -0.97
N ASP A 662 -46.38 -10.76 -1.64
CA ASP A 662 -45.46 -9.63 -1.75
C ASP A 662 -45.74 -8.52 -0.71
N GLY A 663 -46.62 -8.77 0.27
CA GLY A 663 -46.95 -7.81 1.31
C GLY A 663 -47.87 -6.67 0.86
N SER A 664 -48.27 -6.61 -0.42
CA SER A 664 -49.34 -5.71 -0.85
C SER A 664 -50.70 -6.18 -0.31
N ILE A 665 -51.64 -5.25 -0.16
CA ILE A 665 -53.04 -5.57 0.20
C ILE A 665 -53.88 -5.44 -1.07
N SER A 666 -54.32 -6.56 -1.63
CA SER A 666 -55.25 -6.60 -2.75
C SER A 666 -56.69 -6.46 -2.24
N ILE A 667 -57.51 -5.65 -2.93
CA ILE A 667 -58.88 -5.33 -2.51
C ILE A 667 -59.85 -5.54 -3.67
N VAL A 668 -60.96 -6.22 -3.39
CA VAL A 668 -62.09 -6.44 -4.30
C VAL A 668 -63.32 -5.71 -3.75
N PRO A 669 -63.84 -4.67 -4.42
CA PRO A 669 -65.01 -3.94 -3.96
C PRO A 669 -66.32 -4.70 -4.22
N THR A 670 -67.32 -4.45 -3.37
CA THR A 670 -68.66 -5.07 -3.42
C THR A 670 -69.48 -4.61 -4.64
N SER A 671 -69.18 -3.45 -5.23
CA SER A 671 -69.86 -2.92 -6.42
C SER A 671 -68.90 -2.83 -7.62
N ALA A 672 -69.30 -3.40 -8.76
CA ALA A 672 -68.43 -3.60 -9.92
C ALA A 672 -68.39 -2.39 -10.88
N GLN A 673 -67.92 -1.22 -10.42
CA GLN A 673 -67.49 -0.16 -11.35
C GLN A 673 -66.03 -0.37 -11.77
N THR A 674 -65.83 -0.81 -13.02
CA THR A 674 -64.53 -1.21 -13.55
C THR A 674 -63.65 0.01 -13.88
N TYR A 675 -62.98 0.58 -12.89
CA TYR A 675 -61.88 1.52 -13.13
C TYR A 675 -60.70 0.81 -13.80
N ARG A 676 -60.64 0.89 -15.13
CA ARG A 676 -59.48 0.46 -15.91
C ARG A 676 -58.28 1.38 -15.62
N SER A 677 -57.45 0.99 -14.65
CA SER A 677 -56.17 1.65 -14.42
C SER A 677 -55.28 1.51 -15.67
N HIS A 678 -55.11 2.62 -16.39
CA HIS A 678 -54.57 2.60 -17.75
C HIS A 678 -53.03 2.55 -17.77
N ARG A 679 -52.42 1.52 -17.13
CA ARG A 679 -50.96 1.30 -17.16
C ARG A 679 -50.46 1.33 -18.63
N PRO A 680 -49.56 2.26 -19.00
CA PRO A 680 -49.03 2.30 -20.36
C PRO A 680 -48.29 1.01 -20.69
N ARG A 681 -48.62 0.37 -21.82
CA ARG A 681 -47.84 -0.78 -22.31
C ARG A 681 -46.46 -0.30 -22.71
N ALA A 682 -45.43 -0.71 -21.97
CA ALA A 682 -44.04 -0.50 -22.33
C ALA A 682 -43.79 -0.96 -23.78
N ARG A 683 -43.31 -0.05 -24.63
CA ARG A 683 -43.22 -0.24 -26.08
C ARG A 683 -42.06 -1.19 -26.40
N ALA A 684 -42.36 -2.46 -26.70
CA ALA A 684 -41.35 -3.46 -27.01
C ALA A 684 -40.50 -3.06 -28.23
N ILE A 685 -39.27 -2.61 -28.01
CA ILE A 685 -38.32 -2.26 -29.07
C ILE A 685 -37.86 -3.54 -29.76
N ARG A 686 -38.46 -3.82 -30.92
CA ARG A 686 -38.07 -4.93 -31.79
C ARG A 686 -36.79 -4.56 -32.52
N LYS A 687 -35.63 -5.04 -32.06
CA LYS A 687 -34.38 -4.98 -32.85
C LYS A 687 -34.66 -5.53 -34.26
N LYS A 688 -34.31 -4.76 -35.29
CA LYS A 688 -34.05 -5.31 -36.63
C LYS A 688 -32.71 -6.06 -36.60
N SER A 689 -32.57 -6.97 -37.56
CA SER A 689 -31.30 -7.51 -38.06
C SER A 689 -30.37 -6.39 -38.51
#